data_AF-A0A059XAC8-F1
#
_entry.id   AF-A0A059XAC8-F1
#
_cell.length_a   1.000
_cell.length_b   1.000
_cell.length_c   1.000
_cell.angle_alpha   90.00
_cell.angle_beta   90.00
_cell.angle_gamma   90.00
#
_symmetry.space_group_name_H-M   'P 1'
#
loop_
_entity.id
_entity.type
_entity.pdbx_description
1 polymer ?
#
loop_
_entity_poly.entity_id
_entity_poly.type
_entity_poly.pdbx_seq_one_letter_code
_entity_poly.pdbx_strand_id
1 'polypeptide(L)'
;MYLSEKTKSVDCFASGRELRFGRVRAVSPRIALVQFPDGTWNLPPGLTGPAGQGGGLQVRIGELVVQQGVFELDGRKMGVDARFDDFAVELFSLTRNRYRGTFACRKVTLALPSAEPIVFGVDLRYRLDPARGASVEALRATGEFGELRAAGSLENFKSPTVLLSASGEFHVAEVERLFHMQLGFQGDARFRGNLRIPPSGAFHVTGNVSSARVEAHGFAIEELEAAVTARPEALVASIDKARYAGGAATGSLRIENLAGSPGRPKPMTLTLDARGLSLERFFADIGLPGTGLSGVAALRAALRWAEGGIARASGGGTLAIEAGPPTSLVRGRYGIPTSGGGTLAIVDGRIGLSAMPVRFPASAIEVSGGLQIGKWMPDFDFHLRSRDLTEIDRLFQNFVAASGARPEALGLGGSGEVEGHLGGKWSNPDATAQFSAESARYAGVLFGSVRGSVDMRDGAFDFQPLRVYDGSATLSVEGVVRYRKDPARPTLDLTLIAKDYPMSRFLDYLDLEYPIEGRVTGSFPLSGSPPAAVSGGGIASLEDAVIWGQKVTSISGRLTLEPGRVEFDDVRADLGGGTVGGRAEMAYEKKTFQVRAAGDGVPLESLEAVRERSTEVTGLLSFELSGSGSLEDPDLTVSATLTRARFFGKEVAEELSPRLSVRVVRGDLDGTVSVPGRWSLAARGPLFGDRSRVDVALDVADLAALVALTPPEVPVGVGGALAAQGYLTMPQTDGQGISGEVTLTQARFDAEGHPGLLRTAGPARVRLQEGRVTLEELHATGEGIDLRLRGTLDTSPRVPDERVGAAVDDPLVVGHVDGDREEPPQGADRPGPQRHARQHQRQADGNRQPARPGKARLVTRRREGDHEPGHGARDHPGAGRVALVGPRARLEDDLADRPDRERREERDLGPRLVED
;
A
#
# COMPACT_ATOMS: atom_id res chain seq x y z
N MET A 1 63.66 -49.89 4.68
CA MET A 1 63.30 -48.59 5.30
C MET A 1 64.34 -48.27 6.37
N TYR A 2 65.24 -47.33 6.11
CA TYR A 2 66.20 -46.85 7.11
C TYR A 2 65.55 -45.71 7.89
N LEU A 3 65.35 -45.87 9.19
CA LEU A 3 65.05 -44.74 10.09
C LEU A 3 66.41 -44.25 10.61
N SER A 4 66.89 -43.09 10.16
CA SER A 4 68.14 -42.53 10.70
C SER A 4 67.91 -41.88 12.08
N GLU A 5 68.93 -42.02 12.92
CA GLU A 5 69.07 -41.60 14.32
C GLU A 5 68.26 -40.37 14.76
N LYS A 6 67.17 -40.61 15.51
CA LYS A 6 66.66 -39.85 16.69
C LYS A 6 65.25 -40.33 17.12
N THR A 7 65.06 -41.64 17.26
CA THR A 7 63.80 -42.20 17.82
C THR A 7 63.89 -42.15 19.34
N LYS A 8 63.09 -41.31 20.02
CA LYS A 8 63.24 -41.03 21.47
C LYS A 8 62.47 -41.96 22.42
N SER A 9 61.55 -42.80 21.94
CA SER A 9 60.88 -43.83 22.76
C SER A 9 60.12 -44.81 21.86
N VAL A 10 60.28 -46.12 22.07
CA VAL A 10 59.56 -47.17 21.33
C VAL A 10 59.22 -48.31 22.28
N ASP A 11 57.93 -48.50 22.57
CA ASP A 11 57.44 -49.73 23.21
C ASP A 11 57.12 -50.73 22.08
N CYS A 12 57.91 -51.80 21.95
CA CYS A 12 57.82 -52.78 20.88
C CYS A 12 57.55 -54.18 21.43
N PHE A 13 56.52 -54.85 20.91
CA PHE A 13 56.21 -56.24 21.18
C PHE A 13 56.21 -57.01 19.84
N ALA A 14 57.06 -58.03 19.72
CA ALA A 14 57.17 -58.86 18.53
C ALA A 14 56.54 -60.24 18.79
N SER A 15 55.60 -60.66 17.94
CA SER A 15 54.99 -62.00 18.00
C SER A 15 54.92 -62.59 16.60
N GLY A 16 55.73 -63.62 16.33
CA GLY A 16 55.82 -64.24 15.02
C GLY A 16 56.21 -63.25 13.91
N ARG A 17 55.30 -62.98 12.97
CA ARG A 17 55.49 -62.09 11.81
C ARG A 17 54.85 -60.71 11.99
N GLU A 18 54.37 -60.43 13.20
CA GLU A 18 53.71 -59.20 13.59
C GLU A 18 54.62 -58.38 14.51
N LEU A 19 54.89 -57.14 14.11
CA LEU A 19 55.55 -56.13 14.93
C LEU A 19 54.47 -55.16 15.45
N ARG A 20 54.30 -55.08 16.77
CA ARG A 20 53.40 -54.13 17.40
C ARG A 20 54.18 -53.06 18.14
N PHE A 21 53.87 -51.81 17.87
CA PHE A 21 54.45 -50.65 18.54
C PHE A 21 53.34 -49.85 19.23
N GLY A 22 53.60 -49.37 20.45
CA GLY A 22 52.68 -48.48 21.16
C GLY A 22 52.65 -47.09 20.54
N ARG A 23 53.68 -46.28 20.79
CA ARG A 23 53.88 -44.95 20.22
C ARG A 23 55.27 -44.84 19.60
N VAL A 24 55.34 -44.28 18.39
CA VAL A 24 56.58 -44.02 17.65
C VAL A 24 56.60 -42.53 17.28
N ARG A 25 57.62 -41.81 17.73
CA ARG A 25 57.86 -40.41 17.32
C ARG A 25 59.14 -40.34 16.51
N ALA A 26 59.00 -39.95 15.25
CA ALA A 26 60.08 -39.79 14.29
C ALA A 26 60.27 -38.30 13.95
N VAL A 27 61.41 -37.73 14.31
CA VAL A 27 61.77 -36.33 14.02
C VAL A 27 62.85 -36.31 12.96
N SER A 28 62.62 -35.55 11.89
CA SER A 28 63.40 -35.51 10.65
C SER A 28 63.66 -36.89 9.99
N PRO A 29 62.71 -37.83 9.96
CA PRO A 29 62.97 -39.12 9.34
C PRO A 29 63.12 -38.99 7.83
N ARG A 30 64.14 -39.63 7.26
CA ARG A 30 64.28 -39.81 5.81
C ARG A 30 63.75 -41.18 5.40
N ILE A 31 62.57 -41.21 4.78
CA ILE A 31 61.96 -42.44 4.26
C ILE A 31 62.22 -42.49 2.76
N ALA A 32 63.25 -43.25 2.36
CA ALA A 32 63.55 -43.44 0.94
C ALA A 32 62.98 -44.78 0.45
N LEU A 33 62.26 -44.77 -0.68
CA LEU A 33 61.95 -45.96 -1.46
C LEU A 33 62.78 -45.91 -2.75
N VAL A 34 63.74 -46.83 -2.88
CA VAL A 34 64.70 -46.85 -3.99
C VAL A 34 64.62 -48.20 -4.67
N GLN A 35 64.51 -48.19 -6.00
CA GLN A 35 64.69 -49.37 -6.84
C GLN A 35 66.15 -49.43 -7.28
N PHE A 36 66.82 -50.55 -7.02
CA PHE A 36 68.20 -50.77 -7.43
C PHE A 36 68.28 -51.11 -8.93
N PRO A 37 69.46 -50.97 -9.58
CA PRO A 37 69.65 -51.29 -11.00
C PRO A 37 69.25 -52.71 -11.41
N ASP A 38 69.22 -53.65 -10.47
CA ASP A 38 68.81 -55.04 -10.63
C ASP A 38 67.29 -55.26 -10.48
N GLY A 39 66.52 -54.20 -10.28
CA GLY A 39 65.07 -54.22 -10.10
C GLY A 39 64.61 -54.53 -8.67
N THR A 40 65.51 -54.79 -7.74
CA THR A 40 65.18 -55.03 -6.32
C THR A 40 64.91 -53.73 -5.57
N TRP A 41 64.27 -53.82 -4.40
CA TRP A 41 63.85 -52.67 -3.60
C TRP A 41 64.63 -52.61 -2.28
N ASN A 42 64.82 -51.41 -1.72
CA ASN A 42 65.44 -51.19 -0.41
C ASN A 42 64.54 -51.56 0.81
N LEU A 43 63.82 -52.68 0.69
CA LEU A 43 62.98 -53.26 1.74
C LEU A 43 63.85 -54.07 2.74
N PRO A 44 63.47 -54.16 4.04
CA PRO A 44 64.25 -54.89 5.04
C PRO A 44 64.55 -56.35 4.64
N PRO A 45 65.79 -56.86 4.87
CA PRO A 45 66.13 -58.27 4.62
C PRO A 45 65.24 -59.21 5.43
N GLY A 46 64.68 -60.26 4.81
CA GLY A 46 63.75 -61.21 5.45
C GLY A 46 62.29 -61.14 4.95
N LEU A 47 61.96 -60.12 4.17
CA LEU A 47 60.70 -59.99 3.42
C LEU A 47 60.74 -60.63 2.01
N THR A 48 61.90 -61.14 1.62
CA THR A 48 62.27 -61.65 0.28
C THR A 48 62.53 -63.16 0.30
N GLY A 49 61.67 -63.95 0.96
CA GLY A 49 61.78 -65.41 0.93
C GLY A 49 61.53 -65.98 -0.48
N PRO A 50 62.12 -67.13 -0.85
CA PRO A 50 61.94 -67.75 -2.16
C PRO A 50 60.47 -68.12 -2.44
N ALA A 51 60.12 -68.15 -3.73
CA ALA A 51 58.76 -68.30 -4.23
C ALA A 51 58.02 -69.52 -3.63
N GLY A 52 56.87 -69.27 -2.99
CA GLY A 52 55.92 -70.31 -2.58
C GLY A 52 55.86 -70.65 -1.08
N GLN A 53 56.76 -70.14 -0.24
CA GLN A 53 56.75 -70.39 1.22
C GLN A 53 56.49 -69.13 2.07
N GLY A 54 55.46 -68.36 1.68
CA GLY A 54 54.86 -67.30 2.49
C GLY A 54 55.86 -66.32 3.11
N GLY A 55 56.26 -65.27 2.38
CA GLY A 55 56.94 -64.09 2.93
C GLY A 55 55.92 -63.02 3.30
N GLY A 56 55.98 -62.42 4.49
CA GLY A 56 55.14 -61.30 4.87
C GLY A 56 55.49 -60.69 6.23
N LEU A 57 55.25 -59.39 6.35
CA LEU A 57 55.46 -58.58 7.55
C LEU A 57 54.17 -57.82 7.84
N GLN A 58 53.67 -57.95 9.06
CA GLN A 58 52.61 -57.11 9.58
C GLN A 58 53.22 -56.16 10.60
N VAL A 59 53.01 -54.86 10.42
CA VAL A 59 53.41 -53.81 11.35
C VAL A 59 52.15 -53.12 11.84
N ARG A 60 51.95 -53.05 13.15
CA ARG A 60 50.91 -52.26 13.79
C ARG A 60 51.55 -51.24 14.71
N ILE A 61 51.13 -49.99 14.63
CA ILE A 61 51.60 -48.89 15.48
C ILE A 61 50.36 -48.19 16.03
N GLY A 62 50.23 -48.08 17.36
CA GLY A 62 49.12 -47.35 17.98
C GLY A 62 49.14 -45.86 17.64
N GLU A 63 50.30 -45.22 17.73
CA GLU A 63 50.49 -43.81 17.34
C GLU A 63 51.84 -43.61 16.64
N LEU A 64 51.85 -43.06 15.43
CA LEU A 64 53.06 -42.64 14.71
C LEU A 64 53.02 -41.13 14.45
N VAL A 65 53.99 -40.39 14.99
CA VAL A 65 54.15 -38.94 14.76
C VAL A 65 55.41 -38.71 13.94
N VAL A 66 55.25 -38.16 12.74
CA VAL A 66 56.31 -37.75 11.82
C VAL A 66 56.41 -36.24 11.82
N GLN A 67 57.57 -35.70 12.19
CA GLN A 67 57.85 -34.26 12.18
C GLN A 67 59.07 -33.98 11.30
N GLN A 68 58.98 -32.99 10.41
CA GLN A 68 60.03 -32.58 9.48
C GLN A 68 60.57 -33.74 8.64
N GLY A 69 59.72 -34.73 8.36
CA GLY A 69 60.11 -35.90 7.58
C GLY A 69 60.37 -35.55 6.13
N VAL A 70 61.25 -36.32 5.49
CA VAL A 70 61.46 -36.25 4.05
C VAL A 70 61.22 -37.64 3.48
N PHE A 71 60.13 -37.77 2.72
CA PHE A 71 59.91 -38.92 1.86
C PHE A 71 60.67 -38.72 0.56
N GLU A 72 61.49 -39.69 0.18
CA GLU A 72 62.29 -39.65 -1.04
C GLU A 72 61.92 -40.82 -1.94
N LEU A 73 61.51 -40.50 -3.17
CA LEU A 73 61.22 -41.48 -4.21
C LEU A 73 62.09 -41.16 -5.42
N ASP A 74 63.13 -41.98 -5.61
CA ASP A 74 64.12 -41.84 -6.70
C ASP A 74 64.64 -40.40 -6.91
N GLY A 75 65.16 -39.80 -5.84
CA GLY A 75 65.72 -38.44 -5.84
C GLY A 75 64.70 -37.30 -5.67
N ARG A 76 63.39 -37.57 -5.77
CA ARG A 76 62.35 -36.57 -5.47
C ARG A 76 62.07 -36.55 -3.98
N LYS A 77 62.29 -35.39 -3.34
CA LYS A 77 62.05 -35.17 -1.91
C LYS A 77 60.70 -34.51 -1.69
N MET A 78 59.92 -35.06 -0.76
CA MET A 78 58.63 -34.53 -0.32
C MET A 78 58.69 -34.37 1.20
N GLY A 79 58.40 -33.17 1.70
CA GLY A 79 58.24 -32.94 3.13
C GLY A 79 57.00 -33.66 3.64
N VAL A 80 57.10 -34.31 4.81
CA VAL A 80 55.99 -35.02 5.45
C VAL A 80 55.94 -34.61 6.92
N ASP A 81 54.83 -33.97 7.29
CA ASP A 81 54.43 -33.70 8.66
C ASP A 81 53.07 -34.35 8.88
N ALA A 82 53.04 -35.43 9.65
CA ALA A 82 51.83 -36.24 9.80
C ALA A 82 51.77 -36.97 11.14
N ARG A 83 50.55 -37.13 11.65
CA ARG A 83 50.23 -37.99 12.79
C ARG A 83 49.30 -39.11 12.31
N PHE A 84 49.61 -40.36 12.63
CA PHE A 84 48.83 -41.53 12.31
C PHE A 84 48.41 -42.21 13.62
N ASP A 85 47.10 -42.31 13.87
CA ASP A 85 46.53 -43.04 15.00
C ASP A 85 45.93 -44.37 14.50
N ASP A 86 46.21 -45.45 15.21
CA ASP A 86 45.86 -46.84 14.87
C ASP A 86 46.29 -47.22 13.44
N PHE A 87 47.61 -47.16 13.23
CA PHE A 87 48.28 -47.45 11.98
C PHE A 87 48.58 -48.95 11.84
N ALA A 88 48.25 -49.53 10.69
CA ALA A 88 48.58 -50.89 10.33
C ALA A 88 49.08 -50.95 8.88
N VAL A 89 50.19 -51.66 8.67
CA VAL A 89 50.74 -51.97 7.36
C VAL A 89 50.99 -53.46 7.28
N GLU A 90 50.45 -54.10 6.25
CA GLU A 90 50.76 -55.50 5.93
C GLU A 90 51.45 -55.55 4.58
N LEU A 91 52.51 -56.31 4.47
CA LEU A 91 53.22 -56.53 3.22
C LEU A 91 53.39 -58.03 3.00
N PHE A 92 52.93 -58.51 1.86
CA PHE A 92 53.01 -59.89 1.43
C PHE A 92 53.92 -60.01 0.22
N SER A 93 54.86 -60.94 0.26
CA SER A 93 55.74 -61.28 -0.86
C SER A 93 55.05 -62.25 -1.81
N LEU A 94 55.18 -62.01 -3.11
CA LEU A 94 54.66 -62.81 -4.21
C LEU A 94 55.82 -63.37 -5.06
N THR A 95 55.52 -64.27 -5.99
CA THR A 95 56.53 -64.84 -6.89
C THR A 95 57.17 -63.75 -7.78
N ARG A 96 58.47 -63.93 -8.09
CA ARG A 96 59.27 -63.03 -8.95
C ARG A 96 59.45 -61.60 -8.39
N ASN A 97 59.79 -61.48 -7.10
CA ASN A 97 60.06 -60.19 -6.42
C ASN A 97 58.90 -59.18 -6.52
N ARG A 98 57.66 -59.66 -6.55
CA ARG A 98 56.46 -58.84 -6.51
C ARG A 98 55.93 -58.76 -5.09
N TYR A 99 55.30 -57.66 -4.72
CA TYR A 99 54.75 -57.48 -3.37
C TYR A 99 53.33 -56.96 -3.44
N ARG A 100 52.48 -57.38 -2.51
CA ARG A 100 51.17 -56.80 -2.27
C ARG A 100 51.14 -56.25 -0.85
N GLY A 101 50.72 -55.00 -0.69
CA GLY A 101 50.61 -54.41 0.63
C GLY A 101 49.24 -53.82 0.90
N THR A 102 48.88 -53.78 2.17
CA THR A 102 47.78 -53.00 2.70
C THR A 102 48.34 -51.96 3.67
N PHE A 103 47.69 -50.81 3.70
CA PHE A 103 47.95 -49.72 4.64
C PHE A 103 46.59 -49.28 5.13
N ALA A 104 46.35 -49.36 6.43
CA ALA A 104 45.11 -48.95 7.07
C ALA A 104 45.46 -48.03 8.23
N CYS A 105 44.79 -46.89 8.32
CA CYS A 105 44.96 -45.97 9.45
C CYS A 105 43.60 -45.34 9.78
N ARG A 106 43.20 -45.47 11.04
CA ARG A 106 41.89 -44.95 11.48
C ARG A 106 41.83 -43.43 11.39
N LYS A 107 42.93 -42.74 11.72
CA LYS A 107 43.00 -41.29 11.69
C LYS A 107 44.41 -40.82 11.33
N VAL A 108 44.50 -40.08 10.24
CA VAL A 108 45.68 -39.37 9.78
C VAL A 108 45.41 -37.89 9.93
N THR A 109 46.29 -37.17 10.61
CA THR A 109 46.36 -35.71 10.55
C THR A 109 47.55 -35.34 9.70
N LEU A 110 47.30 -34.82 8.49
CA LEU A 110 48.32 -34.47 7.50
C LEU A 110 48.44 -32.94 7.42
N ALA A 111 49.62 -32.41 7.72
CA ALA A 111 49.90 -30.99 7.49
C ALA A 111 50.41 -30.80 6.05
N LEU A 112 49.72 -29.95 5.30
CA LEU A 112 50.13 -29.55 3.96
C LEU A 112 50.65 -28.11 3.98
N PRO A 113 51.64 -27.74 3.13
CA PRO A 113 52.20 -26.38 3.15
C PRO A 113 51.22 -25.25 2.84
N SER A 114 50.07 -25.55 2.21
CA SER A 114 49.12 -24.58 1.66
C SER A 114 47.66 -24.84 2.07
N ALA A 115 47.44 -25.65 3.09
CA ALA A 115 46.12 -26.04 3.56
C ALA A 115 46.11 -26.25 5.08
N GLU A 116 44.92 -26.17 5.69
CA GLU A 116 44.75 -26.56 7.08
C GLU A 116 45.06 -28.06 7.25
N PRO A 117 45.52 -28.51 8.44
CA PRO A 117 45.79 -29.92 8.68
C PRO A 117 44.57 -30.79 8.38
N ILE A 118 44.70 -31.68 7.40
CA ILE A 118 43.59 -32.52 6.94
C ILE A 118 43.51 -33.75 7.84
N VAL A 119 42.32 -34.04 8.36
CA VAL A 119 42.05 -35.20 9.23
C VAL A 119 41.18 -36.23 8.52
N PHE A 120 41.68 -37.46 8.35
CA PHE A 120 40.95 -38.51 7.63
C PHE A 120 41.43 -39.93 8.00
N GLY A 121 40.52 -40.90 7.94
CA GLY A 121 40.87 -42.32 7.90
C GLY A 121 41.24 -42.75 6.48
N VAL A 122 42.10 -43.76 6.34
CA VAL A 122 42.59 -44.22 5.04
C VAL A 122 42.82 -45.72 5.01
N ASP A 123 42.34 -46.34 3.93
CA ASP A 123 42.58 -47.73 3.56
C ASP A 123 43.18 -47.79 2.15
N LEU A 124 44.38 -48.31 2.03
CA LEU A 124 45.14 -48.39 0.80
C LEU A 124 45.57 -49.83 0.54
N ARG A 125 45.32 -50.33 -0.67
CA ARG A 125 45.83 -51.58 -1.21
C ARG A 125 46.71 -51.27 -2.41
N TYR A 126 47.95 -51.76 -2.36
CA TYR A 126 48.95 -51.49 -3.40
C TYR A 126 49.71 -52.76 -3.80
N ARG A 127 50.33 -52.71 -4.97
CA ARG A 127 51.23 -53.75 -5.49
C ARG A 127 52.51 -53.10 -5.97
N LEU A 128 53.64 -53.74 -5.71
CA LEU A 128 54.96 -53.37 -6.22
C LEU A 128 55.43 -54.47 -7.19
N ASP A 129 55.80 -54.07 -8.40
CA ASP A 129 56.29 -54.95 -9.46
C ASP A 129 57.62 -54.40 -10.00
N PRO A 130 58.72 -55.18 -9.99
CA PRO A 130 60.02 -54.73 -10.47
C PRO A 130 60.04 -54.25 -11.93
N ALA A 131 59.21 -54.84 -12.79
CA ALA A 131 59.17 -54.54 -14.21
C ALA A 131 58.13 -53.47 -14.58
N ARG A 132 57.05 -53.36 -13.79
CA ARG A 132 55.89 -52.50 -14.10
C ARG A 132 55.71 -51.31 -13.16
N GLY A 133 56.44 -51.28 -12.05
CA GLY A 133 56.38 -50.21 -11.07
C GLY A 133 55.41 -50.45 -9.91
N ALA A 134 54.86 -49.38 -9.34
CA ALA A 134 53.91 -49.46 -8.22
C ALA A 134 52.50 -49.20 -8.72
N SER A 135 51.51 -49.94 -8.23
CA SER A 135 50.10 -49.72 -8.55
C SER A 135 49.26 -49.65 -7.28
N VAL A 136 48.37 -48.67 -7.22
CA VAL A 136 47.33 -48.55 -6.20
C VAL A 136 46.10 -49.30 -6.72
N GLU A 137 45.79 -50.44 -6.11
CA GLU A 137 44.60 -51.23 -6.47
C GLU A 137 43.31 -50.57 -5.96
N ALA A 138 43.37 -50.01 -4.75
CA ALA A 138 42.28 -49.27 -4.15
C ALA A 138 42.83 -48.37 -3.04
N LEU A 139 42.44 -47.11 -3.04
CA LEU A 139 42.58 -46.15 -1.95
C LEU A 139 41.17 -45.72 -1.56
N ARG A 140 40.84 -45.74 -0.28
CA ARG A 140 39.66 -45.12 0.31
C ARG A 140 40.13 -44.17 1.39
N ALA A 141 39.73 -42.92 1.32
CA ALA A 141 39.99 -41.92 2.35
C ALA A 141 38.67 -41.29 2.78
N THR A 142 38.42 -41.20 4.08
CA THR A 142 37.17 -40.67 4.65
C THR A 142 37.47 -39.70 5.77
N GLY A 143 36.93 -38.49 5.70
CA GLY A 143 37.12 -37.45 6.72
C GLY A 143 35.93 -36.49 6.77
N GLU A 144 36.10 -35.36 7.45
CA GLU A 144 35.09 -34.30 7.47
C GLU A 144 34.82 -33.74 6.07
N PHE A 145 35.77 -33.85 5.14
CA PHE A 145 35.60 -33.45 3.75
C PHE A 145 34.70 -34.39 2.95
N GLY A 146 34.36 -35.58 3.45
CA GLY A 146 33.60 -36.62 2.73
C GLY A 146 34.39 -37.90 2.46
N GLU A 147 34.12 -38.57 1.34
CA GLU A 147 34.76 -39.83 0.92
C GLU A 147 35.46 -39.69 -0.44
N LEU A 148 36.73 -40.08 -0.50
CA LEU A 148 37.53 -40.20 -1.71
C LEU A 148 37.89 -41.66 -1.97
N ARG A 149 37.65 -42.13 -3.19
CA ARG A 149 38.14 -43.42 -3.71
C ARG A 149 39.11 -43.17 -4.85
N ALA A 150 40.24 -43.87 -4.89
CA ALA A 150 41.17 -43.78 -6.02
C ALA A 150 41.85 -45.11 -6.34
N ALA A 151 42.32 -45.25 -7.58
CA ALA A 151 43.15 -46.36 -8.05
C ALA A 151 44.08 -45.87 -9.14
N GLY A 152 45.19 -46.56 -9.39
CA GLY A 152 46.08 -46.18 -10.48
C GLY A 152 47.47 -46.80 -10.43
N SER A 153 48.41 -46.19 -11.16
CA SER A 153 49.76 -46.68 -11.36
C SER A 153 50.81 -45.57 -11.29
N LEU A 154 52.01 -45.97 -10.90
CA LEU A 154 53.26 -45.24 -11.04
C LEU A 154 54.08 -46.00 -12.07
N GLU A 155 54.15 -45.44 -13.27
CA GLU A 155 54.81 -46.03 -14.42
C GLU A 155 56.23 -45.48 -14.59
N ASN A 156 57.13 -46.33 -15.13
CA ASN A 156 58.50 -45.96 -15.51
C ASN A 156 59.30 -45.27 -14.38
N PHE A 157 59.86 -46.03 -13.45
CA PHE A 157 60.54 -45.47 -12.26
C PHE A 157 61.73 -44.55 -12.59
N LYS A 158 62.41 -44.76 -13.71
CA LYS A 158 63.49 -43.87 -14.18
C LYS A 158 62.99 -42.48 -14.65
N SER A 159 61.71 -42.38 -14.98
CA SER A 159 61.03 -41.15 -15.41
C SER A 159 59.56 -41.24 -14.97
N PRO A 160 59.30 -41.10 -13.65
CA PRO A 160 58.06 -41.55 -13.05
C PRO A 160 56.87 -40.73 -13.56
N THR A 161 55.88 -41.44 -14.08
CA THR A 161 54.56 -40.89 -14.42
C THR A 161 53.52 -41.47 -13.50
N VAL A 162 52.86 -40.62 -12.71
CA VAL A 162 51.73 -41.01 -11.87
C VAL A 162 50.45 -40.92 -12.70
N LEU A 163 49.64 -41.97 -12.70
CA LEU A 163 48.29 -42.00 -13.28
C LEU A 163 47.33 -42.48 -12.18
N LEU A 164 46.37 -41.64 -11.79
CA LEU A 164 45.39 -41.96 -10.76
C LEU A 164 43.99 -41.63 -11.26
N SER A 165 43.06 -42.56 -11.16
CA SER A 165 41.63 -42.31 -11.33
C SER A 165 41.00 -42.20 -9.94
N ALA A 166 40.25 -41.13 -9.71
CA ALA A 166 39.65 -40.81 -8.44
C ALA A 166 38.15 -40.50 -8.59
N SER A 167 37.36 -40.87 -7.58
CA SER A 167 35.95 -40.50 -7.47
C SER A 167 35.55 -40.35 -6.02
N GLY A 168 34.66 -39.43 -5.70
CA GLY A 168 34.25 -39.20 -4.31
C GLY A 168 33.05 -38.29 -4.17
N GLU A 169 32.54 -38.22 -2.95
CA GLU A 169 31.53 -37.27 -2.49
C GLU A 169 32.18 -36.36 -1.45
N PHE A 170 31.98 -35.04 -1.60
CA PHE A 170 32.63 -34.04 -0.78
C PHE A 170 31.66 -32.98 -0.29
N HIS A 171 31.85 -32.54 0.95
CA HIS A 171 31.20 -31.34 1.49
C HIS A 171 31.95 -30.10 1.00
N VAL A 172 31.31 -29.29 0.16
CA VAL A 172 31.98 -28.17 -0.56
C VAL A 172 32.58 -27.15 0.41
N ALA A 173 31.83 -26.80 1.46
CA ALA A 173 32.27 -25.85 2.49
C ALA A 173 33.56 -26.30 3.20
N GLU A 174 33.71 -27.61 3.40
CA GLU A 174 34.89 -28.18 4.07
C GLU A 174 36.09 -28.19 3.13
N VAL A 175 35.90 -28.50 1.85
CA VAL A 175 36.96 -28.35 0.83
C VAL A 175 37.40 -26.90 0.72
N GLU A 176 36.46 -25.95 0.76
CA GLU A 176 36.76 -24.52 0.76
C GLU A 176 37.61 -24.10 1.96
N ARG A 177 37.23 -24.54 3.17
CA ARG A 177 37.98 -24.27 4.40
C ARG A 177 39.40 -24.84 4.32
N LEU A 178 39.53 -26.12 4.00
CA LEU A 178 40.82 -26.82 3.97
C LEU A 178 41.80 -26.16 3.01
N PHE A 179 41.35 -25.72 1.84
CA PHE A 179 42.20 -25.11 0.80
C PHE A 179 42.15 -23.58 0.77
N HIS A 180 41.51 -22.94 1.75
CA HIS A 180 41.30 -21.48 1.82
C HIS A 180 40.70 -20.89 0.53
N MET A 181 39.76 -21.60 -0.09
CA MET A 181 39.04 -21.14 -1.28
C MET A 181 37.83 -20.33 -0.81
N GLN A 182 37.88 -18.99 -0.93
CA GLN A 182 36.78 -18.09 -0.55
C GLN A 182 35.67 -18.05 -1.62
N LEU A 183 35.15 -19.21 -2.01
CA LEU A 183 34.15 -19.34 -3.06
C LEU A 183 32.72 -19.14 -2.51
N GLY A 184 32.48 -19.43 -1.24
CA GLY A 184 31.21 -19.18 -0.57
C GLY A 184 30.12 -20.20 -0.92
N PHE A 185 30.51 -21.40 -1.37
CA PHE A 185 29.59 -22.47 -1.70
C PHE A 185 29.36 -23.44 -0.53
N GLN A 186 28.13 -23.93 -0.42
CA GLN A 186 27.72 -24.92 0.58
C GLN A 186 26.91 -26.05 -0.07
N GLY A 187 26.94 -27.24 0.53
CA GLY A 187 26.28 -28.44 0.02
C GLY A 187 27.25 -29.55 -0.38
N ASP A 188 26.73 -30.55 -1.07
CA ASP A 188 27.45 -31.77 -1.42
C ASP A 188 27.78 -31.82 -2.91
N ALA A 189 28.98 -32.28 -3.26
CA ALA A 189 29.41 -32.46 -4.64
C ALA A 189 30.04 -33.84 -4.86
N ARG A 190 29.70 -34.45 -5.99
CA ARG A 190 30.36 -35.65 -6.51
C ARG A 190 31.45 -35.25 -7.49
N PHE A 191 32.61 -35.89 -7.40
CA PHE A 191 33.70 -35.73 -8.36
C PHE A 191 34.08 -37.09 -8.95
N ARG A 192 34.44 -37.11 -10.23
CA ARG A 192 35.12 -38.23 -10.88
C ARG A 192 36.16 -37.68 -11.85
N GLY A 193 37.41 -38.09 -11.72
CA GLY A 193 38.46 -37.59 -12.60
C GLY A 193 39.73 -38.43 -12.60
N ASN A 194 40.66 -38.00 -13.44
CA ASN A 194 41.98 -38.57 -13.61
C ASN A 194 43.04 -37.51 -13.29
N LEU A 195 44.03 -37.90 -12.51
CA LEU A 195 45.23 -37.14 -12.19
C LEU A 195 46.42 -37.78 -12.93
N ARG A 196 47.14 -36.96 -13.68
CA ARG A 196 48.40 -37.32 -14.31
C ARG A 196 49.52 -36.42 -13.77
N ILE A 197 50.61 -37.01 -13.29
CA ILE A 197 51.82 -36.27 -12.92
C ILE A 197 52.97 -36.80 -13.78
N PRO A 198 53.38 -36.08 -14.84
CA PRO A 198 54.49 -36.45 -15.70
C PRO A 198 55.85 -36.26 -15.00
N PRO A 199 56.96 -36.65 -15.64
CA PRO A 199 58.31 -36.52 -15.07
C PRO A 199 58.72 -35.08 -14.71
N SER A 200 58.11 -34.07 -15.32
CA SER A 200 58.32 -32.65 -14.98
C SER A 200 57.73 -32.23 -13.63
N GLY A 201 56.86 -33.05 -13.03
CA GLY A 201 56.23 -32.77 -11.74
C GLY A 201 54.96 -31.91 -11.80
N ALA A 202 54.63 -31.31 -12.95
CA ALA A 202 53.43 -30.49 -13.12
C ALA A 202 52.17 -31.36 -13.20
N PHE A 203 51.31 -31.30 -12.19
CA PHE A 203 50.08 -32.10 -12.16
C PHE A 203 49.09 -31.67 -13.25
N HIS A 204 48.30 -32.62 -13.75
CA HIS A 204 47.17 -32.36 -14.62
C HIS A 204 45.98 -33.20 -14.16
N VAL A 205 44.91 -32.53 -13.72
CA VAL A 205 43.65 -33.16 -13.34
C VAL A 205 42.62 -32.88 -14.42
N THR A 206 41.86 -33.91 -14.81
CA THR A 206 40.70 -33.80 -15.70
C THR A 206 39.56 -34.61 -15.11
N GLY A 207 38.33 -34.10 -15.09
CA GLY A 207 37.20 -34.83 -14.51
C GLY A 207 35.91 -34.05 -14.57
N ASN A 208 34.87 -34.61 -13.97
CA ASN A 208 33.56 -33.99 -13.86
C ASN A 208 33.18 -33.82 -12.40
N VAL A 209 32.52 -32.71 -12.09
CA VAL A 209 31.89 -32.41 -10.82
C VAL A 209 30.39 -32.31 -11.05
N SER A 210 29.59 -32.90 -10.17
CA SER A 210 28.13 -32.79 -10.19
C SER A 210 27.57 -32.57 -8.81
N SER A 211 26.53 -31.74 -8.68
CA SER A 211 25.78 -31.57 -7.46
C SER A 211 24.29 -31.44 -7.76
N ALA A 212 23.45 -32.06 -6.92
CA ALA A 212 22.01 -31.90 -7.00
C ALA A 212 21.59 -30.48 -6.59
N ARG A 213 22.27 -29.92 -5.57
CA ARG A 213 22.03 -28.58 -5.05
C ARG A 213 23.28 -28.06 -4.33
N VAL A 214 23.71 -26.86 -4.70
CA VAL A 214 24.74 -26.08 -4.02
C VAL A 214 24.16 -24.72 -3.69
N GLU A 215 24.40 -24.22 -2.48
CA GLU A 215 24.07 -22.85 -2.12
C GLU A 215 25.29 -21.95 -2.33
N ALA A 216 25.08 -20.79 -2.94
CA ALA A 216 26.11 -19.80 -3.25
C ALA A 216 25.68 -18.43 -2.74
N HIS A 217 26.19 -17.98 -1.58
CA HIS A 217 25.84 -16.67 -1.01
C HIS A 217 24.31 -16.40 -0.93
N GLY A 218 23.53 -17.40 -0.49
CA GLY A 218 22.07 -17.32 -0.41
C GLY A 218 21.31 -17.70 -1.69
N PHE A 219 22.01 -18.00 -2.79
CA PHE A 219 21.40 -18.44 -4.05
C PHE A 219 21.50 -19.96 -4.20
N ALA A 220 20.37 -20.64 -4.36
CA ALA A 220 20.34 -22.08 -4.58
C ALA A 220 20.55 -22.42 -6.06
N ILE A 221 21.68 -23.06 -6.36
CA ILE A 221 22.02 -23.60 -7.68
C ILE A 221 21.69 -25.09 -7.70
N GLU A 222 20.81 -25.50 -8.59
CA GLU A 222 20.34 -26.89 -8.73
C GLU A 222 20.93 -27.55 -9.98
N GLU A 223 20.98 -28.89 -10.01
CA GLU A 223 21.41 -29.68 -11.18
C GLU A 223 22.76 -29.20 -11.79
N LEU A 224 23.74 -28.90 -10.94
CA LEU A 224 25.06 -28.44 -11.35
C LEU A 224 25.88 -29.60 -11.92
N GLU A 225 26.35 -29.47 -13.15
CA GLU A 225 27.29 -30.38 -13.81
C GLU A 225 28.40 -29.55 -14.48
N ALA A 226 29.65 -29.89 -14.19
CA ALA A 226 30.80 -29.17 -14.72
C ALA A 226 32.00 -30.09 -15.05
N ALA A 227 32.60 -29.88 -16.22
CA ALA A 227 33.88 -30.47 -16.57
C ALA A 227 35.04 -29.62 -16.00
N VAL A 228 35.91 -30.24 -15.21
CA VAL A 228 37.02 -29.59 -14.51
C VAL A 228 38.36 -30.02 -15.10
N THR A 229 39.19 -29.02 -15.40
CA THR A 229 40.61 -29.21 -15.73
C THR A 229 41.47 -28.39 -14.79
N ALA A 230 42.41 -29.01 -14.09
CA ALA A 230 43.35 -28.32 -13.21
C ALA A 230 44.80 -28.56 -13.61
N ARG A 231 45.59 -27.50 -13.55
CA ARG A 231 47.06 -27.45 -13.75
C ARG A 231 47.67 -26.49 -12.72
N PRO A 232 49.00 -26.46 -12.51
CA PRO A 232 49.61 -25.54 -11.55
C PRO A 232 49.23 -24.06 -11.78
N GLU A 233 48.99 -23.68 -13.03
CA GLU A 233 48.68 -22.31 -13.43
C GLU A 233 47.20 -21.95 -13.19
N ALA A 234 46.27 -22.90 -13.34
CA ALA A 234 44.85 -22.63 -13.17
C ALA A 234 43.97 -23.89 -13.02
N LEU A 235 42.85 -23.72 -12.32
CA LEU A 235 41.66 -24.57 -12.41
C LEU A 235 40.68 -23.92 -13.39
N VAL A 236 40.08 -24.71 -14.28
CA VAL A 236 38.98 -24.27 -15.14
C VAL A 236 37.85 -25.29 -15.00
N ALA A 237 36.70 -24.83 -14.51
CA ALA A 237 35.45 -25.58 -14.47
C ALA A 237 34.52 -25.03 -15.55
N SER A 238 34.28 -25.81 -16.60
CA SER A 238 33.26 -25.56 -17.62
C SER A 238 31.92 -26.03 -17.09
N ILE A 239 30.98 -25.13 -16.85
CA ILE A 239 29.64 -25.43 -16.35
C ILE A 239 28.78 -25.80 -17.57
N ASP A 240 28.54 -27.08 -17.72
CA ASP A 240 27.77 -27.65 -18.83
C ASP A 240 26.26 -27.52 -18.56
N LYS A 241 25.87 -27.60 -17.28
CA LYS A 241 24.49 -27.48 -16.83
C LYS A 241 24.42 -26.92 -15.41
N ALA A 242 23.50 -26.00 -15.18
CA ALA A 242 23.06 -25.57 -13.87
C ALA A 242 21.64 -24.99 -13.97
N ARG A 243 20.91 -24.96 -12.86
CA ARG A 243 19.61 -24.32 -12.74
C ARG A 243 19.60 -23.31 -11.61
N TYR A 244 19.00 -22.15 -11.87
CA TYR A 244 18.81 -21.10 -10.87
C TYR A 244 17.51 -20.36 -11.18
N ALA A 245 16.74 -20.03 -10.14
CA ALA A 245 15.45 -19.31 -10.28
C ALA A 245 14.50 -19.92 -11.34
N GLY A 246 14.54 -21.25 -11.54
CA GLY A 246 13.76 -21.97 -12.55
C GLY A 246 14.36 -21.97 -13.97
N GLY A 247 15.35 -21.13 -14.24
CA GLY A 247 16.06 -21.05 -15.52
C GLY A 247 17.26 -21.99 -15.61
N ALA A 248 17.85 -22.06 -16.81
CA ALA A 248 19.06 -22.82 -17.08
C ALA A 248 20.26 -21.88 -17.19
N ALA A 249 21.43 -22.32 -16.74
CA ALA A 249 22.68 -21.58 -16.77
C ALA A 249 23.84 -22.46 -17.25
N THR A 250 24.74 -21.84 -18.00
CA THR A 250 26.00 -22.41 -18.50
C THR A 250 27.11 -21.39 -18.33
N GLY A 251 28.38 -21.80 -18.34
CA GLY A 251 29.47 -20.85 -18.12
C GLY A 251 30.82 -21.47 -17.87
N SER A 252 31.76 -20.68 -17.35
CA SER A 252 33.04 -21.20 -16.88
C SER A 252 33.54 -20.44 -15.67
N LEU A 253 34.07 -21.16 -14.69
CA LEU A 253 34.82 -20.61 -13.56
C LEU A 253 36.30 -20.95 -13.73
N ARG A 254 37.15 -19.93 -13.75
CA ARG A 254 38.61 -20.05 -13.79
C ARG A 254 39.22 -19.53 -12.49
N ILE A 255 40.05 -20.34 -11.84
CA ILE A 255 40.84 -19.97 -10.66
C ILE A 255 42.32 -19.99 -11.04
N GLU A 256 42.98 -18.85 -10.99
CA GLU A 256 44.39 -18.69 -11.37
C GLU A 256 45.35 -19.01 -10.21
N ASN A 257 46.59 -19.35 -10.53
CA ASN A 257 47.69 -19.57 -9.58
C ASN A 257 47.39 -20.67 -8.53
N LEU A 258 46.96 -21.84 -8.97
CA LEU A 258 46.66 -22.98 -8.10
C LEU A 258 47.88 -23.37 -7.23
N ALA A 259 49.06 -23.47 -7.81
CA ALA A 259 50.31 -23.83 -7.12
C ALA A 259 51.11 -22.64 -6.55
N GLY A 260 50.52 -21.44 -6.53
CA GLY A 260 51.15 -20.23 -5.98
C GLY A 260 51.35 -20.27 -4.46
N SER A 261 52.06 -19.28 -3.91
CA SER A 261 52.35 -19.21 -2.47
C SER A 261 51.09 -19.30 -1.60
N PRO A 262 51.12 -20.05 -0.48
CA PRO A 262 50.04 -20.11 0.49
C PRO A 262 49.60 -18.71 0.95
N GLY A 263 48.30 -18.53 1.18
CA GLY A 263 47.75 -17.28 1.73
C GLY A 263 47.64 -16.10 0.75
N ARG A 264 48.06 -16.24 -0.51
CA ARG A 264 47.81 -15.22 -1.54
C ARG A 264 46.41 -15.38 -2.15
N PRO A 265 45.64 -14.29 -2.32
CA PRO A 265 44.37 -14.33 -3.03
C PRO A 265 44.55 -14.89 -4.44
N LYS A 266 43.73 -15.88 -4.80
CA LYS A 266 43.72 -16.48 -6.14
C LYS A 266 42.76 -15.69 -7.02
N PRO A 267 43.21 -15.05 -8.12
CA PRO A 267 42.31 -14.38 -9.04
C PRO A 267 41.32 -15.38 -9.64
N MET A 268 40.05 -14.99 -9.69
CA MET A 268 38.96 -15.79 -10.22
C MET A 268 38.28 -15.06 -11.36
N THR A 269 37.82 -15.80 -12.36
CA THR A 269 37.03 -15.26 -13.47
C THR A 269 35.83 -16.18 -13.72
N LEU A 270 34.63 -15.61 -13.68
CA LEU A 270 33.37 -16.29 -13.97
C LEU A 270 32.78 -15.73 -15.25
N THR A 271 32.42 -16.59 -16.18
CA THR A 271 31.57 -16.27 -17.33
C THR A 271 30.27 -17.06 -17.20
N LEU A 272 29.13 -16.42 -17.48
CA LEU A 272 27.80 -17.00 -17.29
C LEU A 272 26.91 -16.61 -18.48
N ASP A 273 26.20 -17.58 -19.07
CA ASP A 273 25.02 -17.39 -19.94
C ASP A 273 23.86 -18.15 -19.30
N ALA A 274 22.87 -17.41 -18.81
CA ALA A 274 21.70 -17.93 -18.16
C ALA A 274 20.43 -17.43 -18.87
N ARG A 275 19.42 -18.30 -18.97
CA ARG A 275 18.14 -18.02 -19.64
C ARG A 275 17.01 -18.65 -18.88
N GLY A 276 15.82 -18.05 -18.94
CA GLY A 276 14.66 -18.59 -18.26
C GLY A 276 14.59 -18.21 -16.77
N LEU A 277 15.37 -17.23 -16.30
CA LEU A 277 15.44 -16.87 -14.89
C LEU A 277 14.15 -16.16 -14.45
N SER A 278 13.45 -16.68 -13.45
CA SER A 278 12.25 -16.00 -12.92
C SER A 278 12.64 -14.78 -12.10
N LEU A 279 12.13 -13.61 -12.50
CA LEU A 279 12.38 -12.35 -11.79
C LEU A 279 11.81 -12.38 -10.37
N GLU A 280 10.58 -12.88 -10.19
CA GLU A 280 9.95 -13.00 -8.86
C GLU A 280 10.70 -13.94 -7.90
N ARG A 281 11.27 -15.05 -8.41
CA ARG A 281 12.12 -15.94 -7.59
C ARG A 281 13.45 -15.27 -7.20
N PHE A 282 14.08 -14.57 -8.13
CA PHE A 282 15.28 -13.78 -7.82
C PHE A 282 15.01 -12.75 -6.72
N PHE A 283 13.89 -12.01 -6.80
CA PHE A 283 13.51 -11.05 -5.75
C PHE A 283 13.23 -11.74 -4.40
N ALA A 284 12.65 -12.94 -4.41
CA ALA A 284 12.46 -13.73 -3.20
C ALA A 284 13.81 -14.09 -2.53
N ASP A 285 14.82 -14.48 -3.31
CA ASP A 285 16.15 -14.85 -2.80
C ASP A 285 16.90 -13.65 -2.18
N ILE A 286 16.61 -12.42 -2.61
CA ILE A 286 17.15 -11.19 -1.99
C ILE A 286 16.25 -10.61 -0.88
N GLY A 287 15.28 -11.37 -0.39
CA GLY A 287 14.43 -11.00 0.74
C GLY A 287 13.17 -10.20 0.39
N LEU A 288 12.74 -10.21 -0.88
CA LEU A 288 11.50 -9.57 -1.35
C LEU A 288 10.57 -10.61 -2.02
N PRO A 289 9.98 -11.54 -1.25
CA PRO A 289 9.08 -12.53 -1.82
C PRO A 289 7.74 -11.92 -2.25
N GLY A 290 7.22 -12.32 -3.42
CA GLY A 290 5.88 -11.93 -3.86
C GLY A 290 5.76 -10.48 -4.36
N THR A 291 6.83 -9.95 -4.97
CA THR A 291 6.79 -8.68 -5.72
C THR A 291 5.79 -8.72 -6.89
N GLY A 292 5.39 -9.92 -7.33
CA GLY A 292 4.46 -10.12 -8.43
C GLY A 292 5.02 -9.72 -9.80
N LEU A 293 6.33 -9.41 -9.87
CA LEU A 293 7.03 -9.09 -11.12
C LEU A 293 7.14 -10.35 -11.99
N SER A 294 6.21 -10.49 -12.92
CA SER A 294 6.13 -11.63 -13.83
C SER A 294 6.98 -11.36 -15.06
N GLY A 295 8.22 -11.84 -15.02
CA GLY A 295 9.16 -11.72 -16.12
C GLY A 295 10.18 -12.86 -16.11
N VAL A 296 10.69 -13.17 -17.29
CA VAL A 296 11.72 -14.17 -17.51
C VAL A 296 12.97 -13.48 -18.04
N ALA A 297 14.10 -13.66 -17.35
CA ALA A 297 15.35 -13.00 -17.69
C ALA A 297 16.36 -13.92 -18.39
N ALA A 298 17.09 -13.33 -19.32
CA ALA A 298 18.32 -13.84 -19.89
C ALA A 298 19.49 -12.94 -19.45
N LEU A 299 20.53 -13.54 -18.88
CA LEU A 299 21.70 -12.86 -18.33
C LEU A 299 22.96 -13.41 -18.99
N ARG A 300 23.79 -12.52 -19.51
CA ARG A 300 25.19 -12.83 -19.85
C ARG A 300 26.09 -11.96 -19.00
N ALA A 301 27.03 -12.56 -18.27
CA ALA A 301 27.92 -11.82 -17.40
C ALA A 301 29.35 -12.39 -17.44
N ALA A 302 30.33 -11.51 -17.32
CA ALA A 302 31.74 -11.85 -17.11
C ALA A 302 32.26 -11.05 -15.91
N LEU A 303 32.71 -11.75 -14.88
CA LEU A 303 33.14 -11.20 -13.60
C LEU A 303 34.56 -11.65 -13.28
N ARG A 304 35.37 -10.76 -12.72
CA ARG A 304 36.71 -11.06 -12.20
C ARG A 304 36.87 -10.52 -10.80
N TRP A 305 37.43 -11.30 -9.88
CA TRP A 305 37.73 -10.89 -8.51
C TRP A 305 38.99 -11.59 -7.99
N ALA A 306 39.48 -11.17 -6.82
CA ALA A 306 40.54 -11.85 -6.10
C ALA A 306 40.24 -11.78 -4.59
N GLU A 307 40.81 -10.80 -3.89
CA GLU A 307 40.53 -10.57 -2.47
C GLU A 307 39.11 -10.02 -2.25
N GLY A 308 38.45 -10.48 -1.18
CA GLY A 308 37.09 -10.05 -0.82
C GLY A 308 35.96 -10.73 -1.61
N GLY A 309 36.27 -11.73 -2.44
CA GLY A 309 35.27 -12.57 -3.12
C GLY A 309 34.46 -11.85 -4.20
N ILE A 310 33.34 -12.47 -4.61
CA ILE A 310 32.48 -11.94 -5.68
C ILE A 310 31.85 -10.57 -5.33
N ALA A 311 31.76 -10.23 -4.04
CA ALA A 311 31.29 -8.94 -3.56
C ALA A 311 32.23 -7.76 -3.91
N ARG A 312 33.44 -8.03 -4.42
CA ARG A 312 34.41 -7.06 -4.94
C ARG A 312 34.70 -7.27 -6.44
N ALA A 313 33.84 -8.01 -7.13
CA ALA A 313 34.06 -8.35 -8.54
C ALA A 313 33.97 -7.14 -9.46
N SER A 314 34.73 -7.16 -10.55
CA SER A 314 34.64 -6.19 -11.63
C SER A 314 34.40 -6.90 -12.97
N GLY A 315 33.74 -6.24 -13.91
CA GLY A 315 33.38 -6.79 -15.20
C GLY A 315 32.10 -6.16 -15.75
N GLY A 316 31.25 -6.98 -16.34
CA GLY A 316 29.98 -6.50 -16.88
C GLY A 316 29.16 -7.58 -17.55
N GLY A 317 28.02 -7.17 -18.12
CA GLY A 317 27.07 -8.09 -18.72
C GLY A 317 25.93 -7.42 -19.46
N THR A 318 25.01 -8.25 -19.94
CA THR A 318 23.74 -7.84 -20.54
C THR A 318 22.60 -8.59 -19.88
N LEU A 319 21.56 -7.88 -19.50
CA LEU A 319 20.30 -8.41 -18.99
C LEU A 319 19.20 -8.12 -20.02
N ALA A 320 18.41 -9.13 -20.35
CA ALA A 320 17.19 -8.97 -21.14
C ALA A 320 16.04 -9.65 -20.39
N ILE A 321 14.92 -8.96 -20.24
CA ILE A 321 13.74 -9.43 -19.52
C ILE A 321 12.56 -9.45 -20.47
N GLU A 322 11.96 -10.62 -20.64
CA GLU A 322 10.73 -10.83 -21.40
C GLU A 322 9.54 -10.89 -20.44
N ALA A 323 8.44 -10.23 -20.83
CA ALA A 323 7.22 -10.19 -20.03
C ALA A 323 6.60 -11.58 -19.89
N GLY A 324 6.29 -11.97 -18.65
CA GLY A 324 5.59 -13.20 -18.32
C GLY A 324 4.06 -13.06 -18.34
N PRO A 325 3.32 -14.13 -17.97
CA PRO A 325 1.87 -14.07 -17.82
C PRO A 325 1.44 -13.13 -16.68
N PRO A 326 0.23 -12.55 -16.71
CA PRO A 326 -0.28 -11.65 -15.66
C PRO A 326 -0.72 -12.42 -14.39
N THR A 327 0.16 -13.26 -13.86
CA THR A 327 -0.05 -14.10 -12.67
C THR A 327 1.21 -14.07 -11.81
N SER A 328 1.07 -13.87 -10.50
CA SER A 328 2.17 -14.00 -9.54
C SER A 328 2.32 -15.46 -9.09
N LEU A 329 3.55 -15.86 -8.77
CA LEU A 329 3.87 -17.13 -8.13
C LEU A 329 3.38 -17.19 -6.67
N VAL A 330 3.16 -16.04 -6.03
CA VAL A 330 2.67 -15.94 -4.66
C VAL A 330 1.17 -15.66 -4.66
N ARG A 331 0.41 -16.56 -4.02
CA ARG A 331 -1.05 -16.46 -3.95
C ARG A 331 -1.47 -15.14 -3.28
N GLY A 332 -2.42 -14.45 -3.88
CA GLY A 332 -2.96 -13.18 -3.36
C GLY A 332 -2.13 -11.95 -3.74
N ARG A 333 -1.15 -12.08 -4.62
CA ARG A 333 -0.41 -10.97 -5.23
C ARG A 333 -0.87 -10.69 -6.65
N TYR A 334 -0.71 -9.45 -7.10
CA TYR A 334 -0.99 -9.08 -8.47
C TYR A 334 0.16 -9.54 -9.37
N GLY A 335 -0.14 -10.28 -10.44
CA GLY A 335 0.86 -10.58 -11.47
C GLY A 335 1.03 -9.40 -12.40
N ILE A 336 2.19 -8.75 -12.35
CA ILE A 336 2.53 -7.59 -13.19
C ILE A 336 3.53 -8.06 -14.25
N PRO A 337 3.13 -8.19 -15.53
CA PRO A 337 4.06 -8.52 -16.60
C PRO A 337 5.20 -7.49 -16.69
N THR A 338 6.44 -7.93 -16.61
CA THR A 338 7.61 -7.06 -16.55
C THR A 338 8.60 -7.42 -17.65
N SER A 339 8.98 -6.44 -18.47
CA SER A 339 10.00 -6.58 -19.51
C SER A 339 11.05 -5.47 -19.39
N GLY A 340 12.17 -5.59 -20.09
CA GLY A 340 13.21 -4.57 -20.04
C GLY A 340 14.62 -5.14 -20.16
N GLY A 341 15.58 -4.42 -19.61
CA GLY A 341 16.96 -4.84 -19.56
C GLY A 341 17.92 -3.88 -20.27
N GLY A 342 19.21 -4.17 -20.16
CA GLY A 342 20.28 -3.30 -20.62
C GLY A 342 21.65 -3.88 -20.29
N THR A 343 22.68 -3.05 -20.46
CA THR A 343 24.05 -3.38 -20.08
C THR A 343 24.26 -3.18 -18.58
N LEU A 344 24.98 -4.10 -17.96
CA LEU A 344 25.39 -4.04 -16.56
C LEU A 344 26.88 -3.74 -16.53
N ALA A 345 27.30 -2.62 -15.95
CA ALA A 345 28.70 -2.37 -15.62
C ALA A 345 28.94 -2.81 -14.19
N ILE A 346 29.97 -3.59 -13.90
CA ILE A 346 30.22 -4.05 -12.53
C ILE A 346 31.61 -3.59 -12.13
N VAL A 347 31.69 -2.75 -11.11
CA VAL A 347 32.96 -2.19 -10.61
C VAL A 347 32.99 -2.40 -9.11
N ASP A 348 33.98 -3.15 -8.63
CA ASP A 348 34.18 -3.38 -7.20
C ASP A 348 32.93 -3.91 -6.45
N GLY A 349 32.17 -4.78 -7.13
CA GLY A 349 30.93 -5.39 -6.67
C GLY A 349 29.69 -4.52 -6.80
N ARG A 350 29.80 -3.27 -7.25
CA ARG A 350 28.67 -2.40 -7.54
C ARG A 350 28.19 -2.64 -8.97
N ILE A 351 26.95 -3.11 -9.10
CA ILE A 351 26.23 -3.24 -10.37
C ILE A 351 25.72 -1.85 -10.75
N GLY A 352 26.34 -1.23 -11.74
CA GLY A 352 25.91 -0.02 -12.40
C GLY A 352 24.82 -0.28 -13.44
N LEU A 353 23.72 0.44 -13.30
CA LEU A 353 22.62 0.53 -14.26
C LEU A 353 22.72 1.88 -14.96
N SER A 354 22.69 1.87 -16.30
CA SER A 354 22.74 3.09 -17.10
C SER A 354 21.47 3.20 -17.93
N ALA A 355 20.55 4.06 -17.49
CA ALA A 355 19.27 4.30 -18.18
C ALA A 355 18.54 3.01 -18.54
N MET A 356 18.45 2.06 -17.61
CA MET A 356 17.88 0.74 -17.87
C MET A 356 16.35 0.84 -17.93
N PRO A 357 15.71 0.56 -19.10
CA PRO A 357 14.26 0.57 -19.19
C PRO A 357 13.67 -0.69 -18.57
N VAL A 358 12.63 -0.51 -17.76
CA VAL A 358 11.74 -1.54 -17.22
C VAL A 358 10.32 -1.16 -17.63
N ARG A 359 9.62 -2.05 -18.32
CA ARG A 359 8.28 -1.80 -18.88
C ARG A 359 7.24 -2.76 -18.32
N PHE A 360 6.09 -2.19 -18.03
CA PHE A 360 4.86 -2.84 -17.60
C PHE A 360 3.74 -2.58 -18.64
N PRO A 361 2.57 -3.24 -18.55
CA PRO A 361 1.45 -3.01 -19.46
C PRO A 361 0.97 -1.56 -19.59
N ALA A 362 1.01 -0.78 -18.51
CA ALA A 362 0.55 0.61 -18.50
C ALA A 362 1.59 1.61 -17.98
N SER A 363 2.80 1.17 -17.63
CA SER A 363 3.83 2.00 -17.04
C SER A 363 5.21 1.63 -17.55
N ALA A 364 6.15 2.56 -17.48
CA ALA A 364 7.56 2.34 -17.76
C ALA A 364 8.40 3.09 -16.73
N ILE A 365 9.51 2.49 -16.32
CA ILE A 365 10.49 3.07 -15.40
C ILE A 365 11.84 3.00 -16.09
N GLU A 366 12.57 4.10 -16.10
CA GLU A 366 13.99 4.13 -16.42
C GLU A 366 14.79 4.24 -15.13
N VAL A 367 15.84 3.41 -14.97
CA VAL A 367 16.64 3.36 -13.74
C VAL A 367 18.12 3.59 -14.04
N SER A 368 18.75 4.51 -13.31
CA SER A 368 20.17 4.83 -13.41
C SER A 368 20.81 4.88 -12.02
N GLY A 369 21.94 4.20 -11.81
CA GLY A 369 22.57 4.14 -10.49
C GLY A 369 23.18 2.77 -10.25
N GLY A 370 23.00 2.18 -9.07
CA GLY A 370 23.46 0.82 -8.87
C GLY A 370 23.02 0.09 -7.61
N LEU A 371 23.46 -1.16 -7.52
CA LEU A 371 23.24 -2.06 -6.39
C LEU A 371 24.55 -2.77 -6.02
N GLN A 372 24.84 -2.91 -4.72
CA GLN A 372 26.01 -3.66 -4.27
C GLN A 372 25.69 -5.16 -4.14
N ILE A 373 26.46 -6.02 -4.81
CA ILE A 373 26.35 -7.49 -4.69
C ILE A 373 26.52 -7.89 -3.22
N GLY A 374 25.61 -8.73 -2.72
CA GLY A 374 25.60 -9.23 -1.34
C GLY A 374 24.89 -8.32 -0.33
N LYS A 375 24.75 -7.02 -0.60
CA LYS A 375 23.91 -6.10 0.20
C LYS A 375 22.53 -5.86 -0.42
N TRP A 376 22.46 -5.85 -1.76
CA TRP A 376 21.24 -5.64 -2.54
C TRP A 376 20.46 -4.37 -2.18
N MET A 377 21.15 -3.34 -1.67
CA MET A 377 20.56 -2.05 -1.34
C MET A 377 20.44 -1.19 -2.61
N PRO A 378 19.27 -0.59 -2.88
CA PRO A 378 19.10 0.35 -3.97
C PRO A 378 19.86 1.65 -3.69
N ASP A 379 20.37 2.23 -4.76
CA ASP A 379 20.96 3.57 -4.81
C ASP A 379 20.90 4.00 -6.29
N PHE A 380 19.71 4.41 -6.71
CA PHE A 380 19.45 4.77 -8.10
C PHE A 380 18.44 5.90 -8.24
N ASP A 381 18.67 6.72 -9.26
CA ASP A 381 17.71 7.65 -9.81
C ASP A 381 16.73 6.88 -10.70
N PHE A 382 15.47 7.29 -10.68
CA PHE A 382 14.41 6.67 -11.46
C PHE A 382 13.53 7.69 -12.14
N HIS A 383 13.02 7.31 -13.31
CA HIS A 383 12.04 8.07 -14.05
C HIS A 383 10.88 7.16 -14.46
N LEU A 384 9.76 7.29 -13.76
CA LEU A 384 8.54 6.51 -13.96
C LEU A 384 7.53 7.31 -14.76
N ARG A 385 6.97 6.70 -15.80
CA ARG A 385 5.81 7.19 -16.55
C ARG A 385 4.71 6.15 -16.51
N SER A 386 3.50 6.56 -16.16
CA SER A 386 2.34 5.68 -16.12
C SER A 386 1.15 6.33 -16.81
N ARG A 387 0.49 5.57 -17.68
CA ARG A 387 -0.81 5.96 -18.26
C ARG A 387 -1.98 5.42 -17.44
N ASP A 388 -1.72 4.60 -16.43
CA ASP A 388 -2.71 4.06 -15.49
C ASP A 388 -2.09 3.81 -14.12
N LEU A 389 -2.28 4.76 -13.19
CA LEU A 389 -1.75 4.71 -11.84
C LEU A 389 -2.34 3.56 -11.00
N THR A 390 -3.41 2.88 -11.46
CA THR A 390 -3.89 1.65 -10.78
C THR A 390 -2.86 0.52 -10.87
N GLU A 391 -2.01 0.51 -11.91
CA GLU A 391 -0.90 -0.44 -12.02
C GLU A 391 0.19 -0.14 -10.97
N ILE A 392 0.41 1.14 -10.66
CA ILE A 392 1.35 1.57 -9.62
C ILE A 392 0.83 1.22 -8.22
N ASP A 393 -0.47 1.38 -7.96
CA ASP A 393 -1.10 0.94 -6.70
C ASP A 393 -0.90 -0.57 -6.47
N ARG A 394 -1.06 -1.40 -7.52
CA ARG A 394 -0.81 -2.85 -7.43
C ARG A 394 0.65 -3.18 -7.17
N LEU A 395 1.58 -2.48 -7.82
CA LEU A 395 3.02 -2.63 -7.55
C LEU A 395 3.34 -2.25 -6.10
N PHE A 396 2.83 -1.12 -5.63
CA PHE A 396 2.98 -0.68 -4.24
C PHE A 396 2.46 -1.74 -3.26
N GLN A 397 1.23 -2.24 -3.46
CA GLN A 397 0.65 -3.30 -2.62
C GLN A 397 1.52 -4.57 -2.60
N ASN A 398 2.06 -5.00 -3.74
CA ASN A 398 2.95 -6.16 -3.76
C ASN A 398 4.25 -5.92 -2.98
N PHE A 399 4.89 -4.76 -3.14
CA PHE A 399 6.16 -4.44 -2.46
C PHE A 399 5.99 -4.21 -0.95
N VAL A 400 4.91 -3.51 -0.53
CA VAL A 400 4.54 -3.39 0.89
C VAL A 400 4.39 -4.77 1.51
N ALA A 401 3.72 -5.68 0.79
CA ALA A 401 3.50 -7.02 1.29
C ALA A 401 4.75 -7.92 1.25
N ALA A 402 5.64 -7.70 0.27
CA ALA A 402 6.94 -8.37 0.18
C ALA A 402 7.89 -7.95 1.31
N SER A 403 7.79 -6.70 1.78
CA SER A 403 8.56 -6.21 2.93
C SER A 403 7.99 -6.65 4.29
N GLY A 404 6.89 -7.42 4.31
CA GLY A 404 6.26 -7.99 5.51
C GLY A 404 5.15 -7.15 6.13
N ALA A 405 4.81 -5.98 5.55
CA ALA A 405 3.70 -5.15 6.00
C ALA A 405 2.35 -5.62 5.40
N ARG A 406 1.23 -5.22 6.01
CA ARG A 406 -0.10 -5.47 5.44
C ARG A 406 -0.38 -4.44 4.34
N PRO A 407 -0.61 -4.87 3.09
CA PRO A 407 -0.93 -3.94 2.02
C PRO A 407 -2.37 -3.46 2.14
N GLU A 408 -2.58 -2.16 1.97
CA GLU A 408 -3.88 -1.55 1.75
C GLU A 408 -3.85 -0.84 0.41
N ALA A 409 -4.96 -0.91 -0.34
CA ALA A 409 -5.06 -0.24 -1.62
C ALA A 409 -5.13 1.27 -1.39
N LEU A 410 -4.24 2.01 -2.06
CA LEU A 410 -4.28 3.48 -2.02
C LEU A 410 -5.41 4.03 -2.90
N GLY A 411 -5.97 3.20 -3.79
CA GLY A 411 -7.03 3.61 -4.71
C GLY A 411 -6.53 4.59 -5.76
N LEU A 412 -5.28 4.43 -6.20
CA LEU A 412 -4.66 5.32 -7.19
C LEU A 412 -5.27 5.10 -8.57
N GLY A 413 -5.45 6.18 -9.32
CA GLY A 413 -5.91 6.15 -10.70
C GLY A 413 -5.53 7.43 -11.45
N GLY A 414 -5.78 7.45 -12.76
CA GLY A 414 -5.31 8.51 -13.65
C GLY A 414 -3.97 8.16 -14.30
N SER A 415 -3.25 9.17 -14.78
CA SER A 415 -1.93 9.03 -15.41
C SER A 415 -0.93 9.96 -14.75
N GLY A 416 0.36 9.65 -14.78
CA GLY A 416 1.36 10.52 -14.19
C GLY A 416 2.80 10.14 -14.49
N GLU A 417 3.69 11.02 -14.05
CA GLU A 417 5.14 10.90 -14.16
C GLU A 417 5.75 11.15 -12.77
N VAL A 418 6.75 10.36 -12.40
CA VAL A 418 7.49 10.48 -11.15
C VAL A 418 8.98 10.41 -11.48
N GLU A 419 9.74 11.39 -11.01
CA GLU A 419 11.19 11.39 -11.10
C GLU A 419 11.78 11.54 -9.71
N GLY A 420 12.82 10.80 -9.40
CA GLY A 420 13.35 10.79 -8.05
C GLY A 420 14.58 9.95 -7.84
N HIS A 421 15.03 9.92 -6.59
CA HIS A 421 16.12 9.07 -6.12
C HIS A 421 15.58 8.07 -5.10
N LEU A 422 16.05 6.82 -5.17
CA LEU A 422 15.74 5.78 -4.20
C LEU A 422 17.04 5.17 -3.64
N GLY A 423 17.18 5.26 -2.33
CA GLY A 423 18.29 4.73 -1.55
C GLY A 423 17.84 3.95 -0.31
N GLY A 424 18.81 3.49 0.49
CA GLY A 424 18.56 2.88 1.79
C GLY A 424 18.20 1.39 1.74
N LYS A 425 17.45 0.90 2.73
CA LYS A 425 17.03 -0.52 2.81
C LYS A 425 15.63 -0.65 2.20
N TRP A 426 15.30 -1.76 1.54
CA TRP A 426 13.94 -1.98 1.03
C TRP A 426 12.84 -1.87 2.10
N SER A 427 13.14 -2.24 3.35
CA SER A 427 12.23 -2.11 4.49
C SER A 427 12.17 -0.70 5.09
N ASN A 428 13.18 0.14 4.82
CA ASN A 428 13.28 1.54 5.23
C ASN A 428 13.95 2.36 4.13
N PRO A 429 13.23 2.65 3.04
CA PRO A 429 13.81 3.35 1.92
C PRO A 429 13.97 4.83 2.27
N ASP A 430 15.02 5.42 1.72
CA ASP A 430 15.22 6.87 1.69
C ASP A 430 14.95 7.30 0.24
N ALA A 431 13.92 8.11 0.02
CA ALA A 431 13.53 8.49 -1.33
C ALA A 431 13.17 9.96 -1.43
N THR A 432 13.54 10.57 -2.55
CA THR A 432 13.05 11.90 -2.93
C THR A 432 12.33 11.75 -4.26
N ALA A 433 11.13 12.29 -4.39
CA ALA A 433 10.34 12.13 -5.60
C ALA A 433 9.58 13.42 -5.94
N GLN A 434 9.72 13.87 -7.18
CA GLN A 434 8.86 14.85 -7.81
C GLN A 434 7.86 14.12 -8.68
N PHE A 435 6.59 14.51 -8.61
CA PHE A 435 5.56 13.86 -9.39
C PHE A 435 4.55 14.84 -9.98
N SER A 436 4.00 14.44 -11.11
CA SER A 436 2.86 15.08 -11.75
C SER A 436 1.86 14.01 -12.15
N ALA A 437 0.58 14.23 -11.85
CA ALA A 437 -0.50 13.33 -12.20
C ALA A 437 -1.67 14.11 -12.78
N GLU A 438 -2.40 13.49 -13.68
CA GLU A 438 -3.56 14.04 -14.38
C GLU A 438 -4.74 13.08 -14.20
N SER A 439 -5.93 13.63 -13.98
CA SER A 439 -7.11 12.84 -13.55
C SER A 439 -6.80 11.94 -12.35
N ALA A 440 -5.94 12.43 -11.44
CA ALA A 440 -5.43 11.70 -10.31
C ALA A 440 -6.58 11.29 -9.40
N ARG A 441 -6.57 10.02 -8.99
CA ARG A 441 -7.46 9.50 -7.96
C ARG A 441 -6.67 9.04 -6.76
N TYR A 442 -7.22 9.26 -5.57
CA TYR A 442 -6.71 8.76 -4.31
C TYR A 442 -7.89 8.36 -3.44
N ALA A 443 -7.81 7.20 -2.78
CA ALA A 443 -8.95 6.57 -2.09
C ALA A 443 -10.21 6.46 -2.99
N GLY A 444 -10.04 6.36 -4.32
CA GLY A 444 -11.12 6.34 -5.30
C GLY A 444 -11.71 7.72 -5.68
N VAL A 445 -11.42 8.77 -4.91
CA VAL A 445 -11.89 10.15 -5.14
C VAL A 445 -11.04 10.83 -6.21
N LEU A 446 -11.69 11.59 -7.11
CA LEU A 446 -11.02 12.35 -8.17
C LEU A 446 -10.52 13.69 -7.64
N PHE A 447 -9.22 13.95 -7.79
CA PHE A 447 -8.54 15.18 -7.39
C PHE A 447 -8.10 16.06 -8.57
N GLY A 448 -8.23 15.59 -9.82
CA GLY A 448 -7.84 16.39 -11.00
C GLY A 448 -6.33 16.30 -11.29
N SER A 449 -5.65 17.44 -11.44
CA SER A 449 -4.20 17.49 -11.70
C SER A 449 -3.44 17.68 -10.39
N VAL A 450 -2.44 16.85 -10.12
CA VAL A 450 -1.63 16.91 -8.89
C VAL A 450 -0.18 17.09 -9.24
N ARG A 451 0.52 18.02 -8.57
CA ARG A 451 1.96 18.26 -8.75
C ARG A 451 2.62 18.56 -7.41
N GLY A 452 3.77 17.97 -7.15
CA GLY A 452 4.49 18.23 -5.91
C GLY A 452 5.76 17.41 -5.77
N SER A 453 6.40 17.56 -4.63
CA SER A 453 7.54 16.77 -4.20
C SER A 453 7.25 16.13 -2.85
N VAL A 454 7.76 14.90 -2.67
CA VAL A 454 7.68 14.15 -1.43
C VAL A 454 9.05 13.56 -1.12
N ASP A 455 9.48 13.75 0.12
CA ASP A 455 10.64 13.06 0.65
C ASP A 455 10.16 11.96 1.60
N MET A 456 10.69 10.76 1.46
CA MET A 456 10.43 9.63 2.35
C MET A 456 11.70 9.34 3.14
N ARG A 457 11.68 9.61 4.44
CA ARG A 457 12.81 9.38 5.35
C ARG A 457 12.30 8.99 6.73
N ASP A 458 13.04 8.13 7.43
CA ASP A 458 12.75 7.73 8.82
C ASP A 458 11.32 7.24 9.09
N GLY A 459 10.68 6.57 8.14
CA GLY A 459 9.30 6.09 8.32
C GLY A 459 8.23 7.16 8.14
N ALA A 460 8.55 8.27 7.48
CA ALA A 460 7.67 9.40 7.24
C ALA A 460 7.74 9.90 5.79
N PHE A 461 6.60 10.37 5.28
CA PHE A 461 6.50 11.19 4.08
C PHE A 461 6.46 12.66 4.48
N ASP A 462 7.37 13.45 3.94
CA ASP A 462 7.45 14.89 4.09
C ASP A 462 7.05 15.52 2.76
N PHE A 463 5.84 16.08 2.73
CA PHE A 463 5.24 16.70 1.57
C PHE A 463 5.69 18.16 1.52
N GLN A 464 6.51 18.47 0.52
CA GLN A 464 6.67 19.85 0.06
C GLN A 464 5.43 20.22 -0.75
N PRO A 465 4.98 21.50 -0.75
CA PRO A 465 3.62 21.87 -1.11
C PRO A 465 3.07 21.11 -2.32
N LEU A 466 2.28 20.07 -2.04
CA LEU A 466 1.61 19.23 -3.01
C LEU A 466 0.37 19.99 -3.45
N ARG A 467 0.35 20.38 -4.72
CA ARG A 467 -0.70 21.21 -5.30
C ARG A 467 -1.64 20.35 -6.14
N VAL A 468 -2.92 20.46 -5.85
CA VAL A 468 -4.02 19.84 -6.54
C VAL A 468 -4.80 20.94 -7.27
N TYR A 469 -5.19 20.66 -8.51
CA TYR A 469 -5.93 21.55 -9.38
C TYR A 469 -7.18 20.84 -9.91
N ASP A 470 -8.36 21.37 -9.62
CA ASP A 470 -9.64 20.95 -10.22
C ASP A 470 -10.26 22.17 -10.92
N GLY A 471 -9.96 22.34 -12.22
CA GLY A 471 -10.29 23.55 -12.96
C GLY A 471 -9.54 24.78 -12.40
N SER A 472 -10.27 25.77 -11.88
CA SER A 472 -9.71 26.95 -11.22
C SER A 472 -9.49 26.76 -9.71
N ALA A 473 -10.03 25.70 -9.13
CA ALA A 473 -9.89 25.42 -7.70
C ALA A 473 -8.51 24.84 -7.39
N THR A 474 -7.95 25.21 -6.23
CA THR A 474 -6.64 24.72 -5.79
C THR A 474 -6.66 24.22 -4.37
N LEU A 475 -5.98 23.10 -4.11
CA LEU A 475 -5.69 22.60 -2.78
C LEU A 475 -4.17 22.40 -2.66
N SER A 476 -3.58 22.90 -1.58
CA SER A 476 -2.17 22.70 -1.23
C SER A 476 -2.06 21.88 0.04
N VAL A 477 -1.22 20.87 0.04
CA VAL A 477 -0.91 20.03 1.20
C VAL A 477 0.58 20.11 1.48
N GLU A 478 0.95 20.48 2.70
CA GLU A 478 2.35 20.57 3.13
C GLU A 478 2.50 19.96 4.53
N GLY A 479 3.61 19.28 4.80
CA GLY A 479 3.94 18.73 6.11
C GLY A 479 4.16 17.21 6.09
N VAL A 480 4.06 16.57 7.26
CA VAL A 480 4.57 15.22 7.49
C VAL A 480 3.47 14.21 7.80
N VAL A 481 3.52 13.04 7.17
CA VAL A 481 2.73 11.85 7.50
C VAL A 481 3.63 10.66 7.80
N ARG A 482 3.55 10.13 9.02
CA ARG A 482 4.35 8.99 9.49
C ARG A 482 3.60 7.67 9.33
N TYR A 483 4.16 6.75 8.56
CA TYR A 483 3.65 5.39 8.43
C TYR A 483 4.25 4.43 9.46
N ARG A 484 5.39 4.78 10.08
CA ARG A 484 5.86 4.12 11.30
C ARG A 484 5.49 4.93 12.53
N LYS A 485 4.86 4.25 13.50
CA LYS A 485 4.46 4.87 14.76
C LYS A 485 5.69 5.30 15.56
N ASP A 486 5.67 6.56 16.00
CA ASP A 486 6.64 7.13 16.93
C ASP A 486 5.85 7.66 18.13
N PRO A 487 6.01 7.12 19.35
CA PRO A 487 5.29 7.61 20.52
C PRO A 487 5.58 9.08 20.85
N ALA A 488 6.73 9.62 20.41
CA ALA A 488 7.16 10.98 20.72
C ALA A 488 6.70 12.02 19.69
N ARG A 489 6.18 11.61 18.53
CA ARG A 489 5.81 12.53 17.44
C ARG A 489 4.43 12.19 16.87
N PRO A 490 3.61 13.18 16.50
CA PRO A 490 2.30 12.91 15.90
C PRO A 490 2.47 12.16 14.57
N THR A 491 1.52 11.28 14.24
CA THR A 491 1.57 10.57 12.95
C THR A 491 1.23 11.48 11.78
N LEU A 492 0.52 12.58 12.02
CA LEU A 492 0.10 13.54 11.02
C LEU A 492 0.40 14.95 11.53
N ASP A 493 1.04 15.76 10.71
CA ASP A 493 1.30 17.18 10.94
C ASP A 493 1.27 17.89 9.59
N LEU A 494 0.09 18.36 9.18
CA LEU A 494 -0.20 18.84 7.83
C LEU A 494 -0.82 20.23 7.86
N THR A 495 -0.49 21.05 6.88
CA THR A 495 -1.21 22.28 6.57
C THR A 495 -1.94 22.11 5.24
N LEU A 496 -3.27 22.21 5.28
CA LEU A 496 -4.13 22.18 4.09
C LEU A 496 -4.57 23.60 3.75
N ILE A 497 -4.29 24.07 2.54
CA ILE A 497 -4.76 25.37 2.05
C ILE A 497 -5.67 25.14 0.85
N ALA A 498 -6.96 25.39 1.02
CA ALA A 498 -7.96 25.30 -0.04
C ALA A 498 -8.30 26.69 -0.57
N LYS A 499 -8.50 26.80 -1.88
CA LYS A 499 -9.05 27.97 -2.55
C LYS A 499 -10.08 27.50 -3.57
N ASP A 500 -11.33 27.92 -3.36
CA ASP A 500 -12.49 27.58 -4.18
C ASP A 500 -12.68 26.06 -4.38
N TYR A 501 -12.21 25.25 -3.43
CA TYR A 501 -12.18 23.79 -3.59
C TYR A 501 -13.56 23.19 -3.31
N PRO A 502 -14.06 22.21 -4.09
CA PRO A 502 -15.41 21.70 -3.88
C PRO A 502 -15.50 20.93 -2.55
N MET A 503 -16.44 21.33 -1.67
CA MET A 503 -16.63 20.70 -0.36
C MET A 503 -16.97 19.21 -0.46
N SER A 504 -17.71 18.82 -1.50
CA SER A 504 -18.06 17.43 -1.78
C SER A 504 -16.83 16.52 -1.90
N ARG A 505 -15.69 17.00 -2.40
CA ARG A 505 -14.44 16.21 -2.48
C ARG A 505 -13.91 15.82 -1.11
N PHE A 506 -14.02 16.71 -0.13
CA PHE A 506 -13.61 16.42 1.25
C PHE A 506 -14.57 15.45 1.92
N LEU A 507 -15.87 15.62 1.70
CA LEU A 507 -16.89 14.70 2.21
C LEU A 507 -16.74 13.29 1.64
N ASP A 508 -16.52 13.16 0.33
CA ASP A 508 -16.25 11.89 -0.34
C ASP A 508 -14.99 11.21 0.21
N TYR A 509 -13.92 11.98 0.44
CA TYR A 509 -12.66 11.45 0.98
C TYR A 509 -12.79 10.96 2.43
N LEU A 510 -13.62 11.64 3.22
CA LEU A 510 -13.87 11.31 4.63
C LEU A 510 -15.01 10.29 4.79
N ASP A 511 -15.64 9.83 3.71
CA ASP A 511 -16.79 8.93 3.71
C ASP A 511 -17.98 9.50 4.52
N LEU A 512 -18.28 10.79 4.33
CA LEU A 512 -19.33 11.52 5.04
C LEU A 512 -20.52 11.86 4.13
N GLU A 513 -21.68 11.25 4.40
CA GLU A 513 -22.92 11.44 3.63
C GLU A 513 -23.74 12.67 4.10
N TYR A 514 -23.14 13.85 4.15
CA TYR A 514 -23.86 15.09 4.47
C TYR A 514 -24.33 15.82 3.21
N PRO A 515 -25.59 16.30 3.13
CA PRO A 515 -26.10 17.06 1.98
C PRO A 515 -25.60 18.51 2.05
N ILE A 516 -24.28 18.68 1.95
CA ILE A 516 -23.58 19.95 1.97
C ILE A 516 -22.79 20.09 0.68
N GLU A 517 -23.10 21.13 -0.08
CA GLU A 517 -22.38 21.52 -1.29
C GLU A 517 -21.85 22.95 -1.15
N GLY A 518 -20.85 23.31 -1.96
CA GLY A 518 -20.25 24.64 -1.99
C GLY A 518 -18.76 24.62 -2.27
N ARG A 519 -18.16 25.81 -2.36
CA ARG A 519 -16.72 26.03 -2.63
C ARG A 519 -16.02 26.53 -1.37
N VAL A 520 -15.09 25.75 -0.83
CA VAL A 520 -14.36 26.09 0.41
C VAL A 520 -13.02 26.78 0.12
N THR A 521 -12.78 27.86 0.86
CA THR A 521 -11.51 28.59 0.90
C THR A 521 -11.07 28.75 2.34
N GLY A 522 -9.85 28.32 2.68
CA GLY A 522 -9.34 28.37 4.05
C GLY A 522 -7.97 27.71 4.22
N SER A 523 -7.40 27.85 5.42
CA SER A 523 -6.14 27.22 5.82
C SER A 523 -6.34 26.42 7.10
N PHE A 524 -6.03 25.13 7.05
CA PHE A 524 -6.30 24.15 8.11
C PHE A 524 -4.99 23.42 8.49
N PRO A 525 -4.22 23.94 9.45
CA PRO A 525 -3.22 23.15 10.15
C PRO A 525 -3.92 22.03 10.94
N LEU A 526 -3.48 20.80 10.72
CA LEU A 526 -3.94 19.58 11.33
C LEU A 526 -2.74 18.86 11.95
N SER A 527 -2.82 18.50 13.21
CA SER A 527 -1.77 17.74 13.90
C SER A 527 -2.37 16.68 14.81
N GLY A 528 -1.80 15.48 14.81
CA GLY A 528 -2.32 14.41 15.65
C GLY A 528 -2.00 12.98 15.25
N SER A 529 -2.63 12.06 15.97
CA SER A 529 -2.57 10.62 15.71
C SER A 529 -3.98 10.05 15.56
N PRO A 530 -4.50 9.90 14.32
CA PRO A 530 -5.79 9.29 14.07
C PRO A 530 -5.90 7.86 14.65
N PRO A 531 -7.10 7.39 15.04
CA PRO A 531 -8.38 8.11 14.94
C PRO A 531 -8.69 9.03 16.14
N ALA A 532 -7.96 8.90 17.25
CA ALA A 532 -8.41 9.44 18.55
C ALA A 532 -7.85 10.82 18.94
N ALA A 533 -6.82 11.32 18.26
CA ALA A 533 -6.09 12.51 18.71
C ALA A 533 -5.72 13.45 17.57
N VAL A 534 -6.69 13.85 16.75
CA VAL A 534 -6.48 14.89 15.72
C VAL A 534 -6.95 16.23 16.26
N SER A 535 -6.12 17.24 16.11
CA SER A 535 -6.39 18.62 16.48
C SER A 535 -6.05 19.54 15.32
N GLY A 536 -6.68 20.71 15.28
CA GLY A 536 -6.41 21.68 14.23
C GLY A 536 -7.36 22.85 14.30
N GLY A 537 -7.18 23.82 13.43
CA GLY A 537 -8.13 24.91 13.35
C GLY A 537 -7.73 25.96 12.34
N GLY A 538 -8.72 26.65 11.80
CA GLY A 538 -8.53 27.53 10.67
C GLY A 538 -9.71 28.47 10.47
N ILE A 539 -9.48 29.55 9.75
CA ILE A 539 -10.56 30.37 9.23
C ILE A 539 -10.94 29.79 7.87
N ALA A 540 -12.22 29.57 7.67
CA ALA A 540 -12.76 29.04 6.43
C ALA A 540 -13.93 29.90 5.95
N SER A 541 -14.10 29.90 4.64
CA SER A 541 -15.28 30.41 3.95
C SER A 541 -15.81 29.35 3.00
N LEU A 542 -17.14 29.25 2.91
CA LEU A 542 -17.86 28.38 1.99
C LEU A 542 -18.77 29.28 1.15
N GLU A 543 -18.51 29.34 -0.15
CA GLU A 543 -19.31 30.11 -1.12
C GLU A 543 -20.29 29.21 -1.87
N ASP A 544 -21.39 29.79 -2.35
CA ASP A 544 -22.46 29.12 -3.10
C ASP A 544 -22.93 27.83 -2.40
N ALA A 545 -23.12 27.93 -1.09
CA ALA A 545 -23.37 26.77 -0.26
C ALA A 545 -24.83 26.29 -0.39
N VAL A 546 -25.01 24.98 -0.38
CA VAL A 546 -26.33 24.35 -0.22
C VAL A 546 -26.24 23.43 0.99
N ILE A 547 -26.99 23.75 2.03
CA ILE A 547 -26.94 23.09 3.34
C ILE A 547 -28.32 22.52 3.63
N TRP A 548 -28.47 21.19 3.56
CA TRP A 548 -29.77 20.51 3.72
C TRP A 548 -30.87 21.12 2.83
N GLY A 549 -30.52 21.41 1.57
CA GLY A 549 -31.43 22.03 0.59
C GLY A 549 -31.52 23.55 0.66
N GLN A 550 -31.15 24.19 1.79
CA GLN A 550 -31.14 25.65 1.91
C GLN A 550 -29.94 26.25 1.18
N LYS A 551 -30.21 27.18 0.26
CA LYS A 551 -29.17 27.96 -0.42
C LYS A 551 -28.65 29.07 0.50
N VAL A 552 -27.34 29.19 0.60
CA VAL A 552 -26.63 30.20 1.39
C VAL A 552 -25.53 30.81 0.52
N THR A 553 -25.49 32.13 0.38
CA THR A 553 -24.57 32.81 -0.55
C THR A 553 -23.12 32.61 -0.11
N SER A 554 -22.85 32.85 1.18
CA SER A 554 -21.54 32.65 1.78
C SER A 554 -21.67 32.33 3.25
N ILE A 555 -20.73 31.53 3.76
CA ILE A 555 -20.58 31.23 5.18
C ILE A 555 -19.11 31.42 5.50
N SER A 556 -18.79 32.12 6.58
CA SER A 556 -17.42 32.26 7.06
C SER A 556 -17.37 32.03 8.57
N GLY A 557 -16.27 31.50 9.08
CA GLY A 557 -16.12 31.25 10.50
C GLY A 557 -14.76 30.66 10.86
N ARG A 558 -14.53 30.50 12.16
CA ARG A 558 -13.38 29.79 12.70
C ARG A 558 -13.79 28.36 13.04
N LEU A 559 -13.10 27.40 12.44
CA LEU A 559 -13.19 25.99 12.76
C LEU A 559 -12.08 25.65 13.77
N THR A 560 -12.42 24.95 14.84
CA THR A 560 -11.47 24.35 15.78
C THR A 560 -11.81 22.88 15.93
N LEU A 561 -10.84 22.02 15.64
CA LEU A 561 -10.90 20.58 15.83
C LEU A 561 -10.09 20.23 17.08
N GLU A 562 -10.74 19.58 18.03
CA GLU A 562 -10.14 18.99 19.22
C GLU A 562 -10.42 17.48 19.22
N PRO A 563 -9.63 16.68 19.95
CA PRO A 563 -9.96 15.27 20.17
C PRO A 563 -11.39 15.10 20.71
N GLY A 564 -12.26 14.41 19.95
CA GLY A 564 -13.66 14.17 20.29
C GLY A 564 -14.65 15.31 20.03
N ARG A 565 -14.20 16.51 19.60
CA ARG A 565 -15.03 17.73 19.50
C ARG A 565 -14.67 18.60 18.29
N VAL A 566 -15.68 19.15 17.62
CA VAL A 566 -15.53 20.19 16.59
C VAL A 566 -16.31 21.43 17.03
N GLU A 567 -15.67 22.59 16.98
CA GLU A 567 -16.26 23.89 17.28
C GLU A 567 -16.19 24.81 16.06
N PHE A 568 -17.29 25.52 15.82
CA PHE A 568 -17.46 26.54 14.80
C PHE A 568 -17.82 27.83 15.51
N ASP A 569 -16.88 28.78 15.55
CA ASP A 569 -17.04 30.08 16.19
C ASP A 569 -17.06 31.22 15.18
N ASP A 570 -17.58 32.36 15.61
CA ASP A 570 -17.67 33.59 14.81
C ASP A 570 -18.30 33.35 13.43
N VAL A 571 -19.27 32.43 13.36
CA VAL A 571 -19.94 32.07 12.11
C VAL A 571 -20.74 33.26 11.62
N ARG A 572 -20.54 33.64 10.36
CA ARG A 572 -21.31 34.66 9.64
C ARG A 572 -21.73 34.09 8.31
N ALA A 573 -23.03 34.06 8.06
CA ALA A 573 -23.61 33.62 6.81
C ALA A 573 -24.45 34.72 6.16
N ASP A 574 -24.40 34.81 4.84
CA ASP A 574 -25.31 35.62 4.03
C ASP A 574 -26.40 34.72 3.46
N LEU A 575 -27.65 35.03 3.82
CA LEU A 575 -28.84 34.31 3.38
C LEU A 575 -29.75 35.27 2.62
N GLY A 576 -29.64 35.27 1.29
CA GLY A 576 -30.46 36.12 0.43
C GLY A 576 -30.27 37.63 0.68
N GLY A 577 -29.11 38.06 1.17
CA GLY A 577 -28.82 39.45 1.55
C GLY A 577 -29.11 39.81 3.01
N GLY A 578 -29.65 38.88 3.82
CA GLY A 578 -29.71 39.00 5.28
C GLY A 578 -28.51 38.33 5.96
N THR A 579 -28.21 38.72 7.19
CA THR A 579 -27.04 38.20 7.92
C THR A 579 -27.45 37.23 9.02
N VAL A 580 -26.77 36.10 9.11
CA VAL A 580 -26.92 35.12 10.19
C VAL A 580 -25.60 34.96 10.91
N GLY A 581 -25.56 35.30 12.19
CA GLY A 581 -24.41 35.11 13.08
C GLY A 581 -24.61 33.91 13.99
N GLY A 582 -23.55 33.20 14.36
CA GLY A 582 -23.71 32.09 15.30
C GLY A 582 -22.43 31.40 15.75
N ARG A 583 -22.64 30.36 16.55
CA ARG A 583 -21.63 29.38 16.94
C ARG A 583 -22.26 27.99 17.06
N ALA A 584 -21.50 26.96 16.73
CA ALA A 584 -21.93 25.58 16.83
C ALA A 584 -20.79 24.71 17.39
N GLU A 585 -21.15 23.69 18.16
CA GLU A 585 -20.25 22.71 18.70
C GLU A 585 -20.85 21.33 18.50
N MET A 586 -20.02 20.36 18.11
CA MET A 586 -20.39 18.96 17.95
C MET A 586 -19.37 18.06 18.63
N ALA A 587 -19.80 17.32 19.65
CA ALA A 587 -19.03 16.21 20.21
C ALA A 587 -19.37 14.94 19.43
N TYR A 588 -18.63 14.68 18.35
CA TYR A 588 -18.95 13.65 17.36
C TYR A 588 -18.94 12.23 17.93
N GLU A 589 -18.13 11.94 18.95
CA GLU A 589 -18.14 10.64 19.63
C GLU A 589 -19.42 10.41 20.44
N LYS A 590 -19.93 11.46 21.08
CA LYS A 590 -21.15 11.42 21.91
C LYS A 590 -22.42 11.68 21.08
N LYS A 591 -22.28 12.08 19.82
CA LYS A 591 -23.36 12.54 18.94
C LYS A 591 -24.22 13.65 19.56
N THR A 592 -23.59 14.53 20.33
CA THR A 592 -24.25 15.66 20.99
C THR A 592 -23.81 16.98 20.38
N PHE A 593 -24.71 17.94 20.27
CA PHE A 593 -24.44 19.26 19.72
C PHE A 593 -24.85 20.38 20.67
N GLN A 594 -24.29 21.56 20.45
CA GLN A 594 -24.80 22.83 20.95
C GLN A 594 -24.74 23.84 19.81
N VAL A 595 -25.79 24.65 19.65
CA VAL A 595 -25.85 25.68 18.62
C VAL A 595 -26.49 26.94 19.17
N ARG A 596 -25.97 28.09 18.78
CA ARG A 596 -26.65 29.38 18.92
C ARG A 596 -26.51 30.14 17.62
N ALA A 597 -27.60 30.62 17.08
CA ALA A 597 -27.61 31.44 15.88
C ALA A 597 -28.60 32.58 16.03
N ALA A 598 -28.31 33.72 15.42
CA ALA A 598 -29.22 34.84 15.32
C ALA A 598 -29.18 35.39 13.89
N GLY A 599 -30.34 35.59 13.30
CA GLY A 599 -30.50 36.20 11.99
C GLY A 599 -31.07 37.61 12.11
N ASP A 600 -30.61 38.53 11.28
CA ASP A 600 -31.17 39.86 11.15
C ASP A 600 -31.40 40.21 9.68
N GLY A 601 -32.61 40.71 9.39
CA GLY A 601 -32.98 41.16 8.06
C GLY A 601 -33.02 40.07 6.98
N VAL A 602 -33.25 38.81 7.36
CA VAL A 602 -33.28 37.68 6.41
C VAL A 602 -34.56 37.70 5.59
N PRO A 603 -34.52 37.82 4.25
CA PRO A 603 -35.74 37.80 3.45
C PRO A 603 -36.44 36.46 3.60
N LEU A 604 -37.70 36.46 4.02
CA LEU A 604 -38.45 35.25 4.30
C LEU A 604 -38.58 34.36 3.05
N GLU A 605 -38.71 35.00 1.88
CA GLU A 605 -38.75 34.37 0.55
C GLU A 605 -37.43 33.70 0.13
N SER A 606 -36.32 33.98 0.82
CA SER A 606 -35.04 33.30 0.60
C SER A 606 -34.96 31.94 1.29
N LEU A 607 -35.86 31.67 2.25
CA LEU A 607 -35.98 30.38 2.92
C LEU A 607 -36.67 29.39 2.00
N GLU A 608 -35.98 28.30 1.67
CA GLU A 608 -36.48 27.28 0.74
C GLU A 608 -37.81 26.67 1.23
N ALA A 609 -37.90 26.39 2.53
CA ALA A 609 -39.11 25.86 3.16
C ALA A 609 -40.33 26.81 3.09
N VAL A 610 -40.12 28.12 2.97
CA VAL A 610 -41.19 29.09 2.77
C VAL A 610 -41.53 29.20 1.28
N ARG A 611 -40.49 29.33 0.44
CA ARG A 611 -40.64 29.48 -1.01
C ARG A 611 -41.38 28.31 -1.66
N GLU A 612 -41.17 27.08 -1.16
CA GLU A 612 -41.89 25.89 -1.61
C GLU A 612 -43.39 25.91 -1.25
N ARG A 613 -43.79 26.65 -0.20
CA ARG A 613 -45.17 26.71 0.30
C ARG A 613 -45.95 27.92 -0.22
N SER A 614 -45.29 29.07 -0.35
CA SER A 614 -45.92 30.28 -0.91
C SER A 614 -44.87 31.25 -1.43
N THR A 615 -45.09 31.77 -2.63
CA THR A 615 -44.32 32.88 -3.19
C THR A 615 -44.94 34.24 -2.89
N GLU A 616 -46.10 34.27 -2.23
CA GLU A 616 -46.86 35.50 -1.97
C GLU A 616 -46.69 36.02 -0.53
N VAL A 617 -45.87 35.34 0.27
CA VAL A 617 -45.50 35.78 1.61
C VAL A 617 -44.03 36.23 1.59
N THR A 618 -43.80 37.51 1.85
CA THR A 618 -42.46 38.12 1.85
C THR A 618 -42.27 38.97 3.10
N GLY A 619 -41.02 39.27 3.45
CA GLY A 619 -40.72 40.16 4.58
C GLY A 619 -39.31 39.93 5.13
N LEU A 620 -38.91 40.74 6.10
CA LEU A 620 -37.60 40.64 6.74
C LEU A 620 -37.72 39.96 8.10
N LEU A 621 -37.15 38.76 8.20
CA LEU A 621 -37.13 37.92 9.38
C LEU A 621 -35.91 38.23 10.24
N SER A 622 -36.12 38.52 11.51
CA SER A 622 -35.07 38.48 12.54
C SER A 622 -35.41 37.36 13.52
N PHE A 623 -34.43 36.53 13.89
CA PHE A 623 -34.64 35.36 14.72
C PHE A 623 -33.47 35.10 15.66
N GLU A 624 -33.75 34.45 16.79
CA GLU A 624 -32.74 33.81 17.63
C GLU A 624 -33.07 32.31 17.75
N LEU A 625 -32.05 31.49 17.61
CA LEU A 625 -32.10 30.04 17.70
C LEU A 625 -31.05 29.60 18.73
N SER A 626 -31.45 28.75 19.66
CA SER A 626 -30.53 27.99 20.50
C SER A 626 -30.94 26.53 20.53
N GLY A 627 -29.96 25.63 20.52
CA GLY A 627 -30.20 24.21 20.52
C GLY A 627 -29.12 23.43 21.24
N SER A 628 -29.48 22.32 21.84
CA SER A 628 -28.55 21.39 22.49
C SER A 628 -29.12 19.98 22.60
N GLY A 629 -28.28 18.99 22.83
CA GLY A 629 -28.72 17.61 23.08
C GLY A 629 -28.17 16.64 22.03
N SER A 630 -28.85 15.52 21.81
CA SER A 630 -28.47 14.55 20.78
C SER A 630 -29.16 14.88 19.46
N LEU A 631 -28.63 14.40 18.34
CA LEU A 631 -29.29 14.56 17.03
C LEU A 631 -30.65 13.83 16.94
N GLU A 632 -30.85 12.78 17.76
CA GLU A 632 -32.10 12.01 17.81
C GLU A 632 -33.16 12.66 18.70
N ASP A 633 -32.73 13.39 19.74
CA ASP A 633 -33.59 14.06 20.70
C ASP A 633 -33.04 15.46 21.05
N PRO A 634 -33.29 16.46 20.19
CA PRO A 634 -32.77 17.81 20.37
C PRO A 634 -33.69 18.68 21.24
N ASP A 635 -33.09 19.44 22.14
CA ASP A 635 -33.74 20.58 22.80
C ASP A 635 -33.49 21.84 21.97
N LEU A 636 -34.55 22.54 21.56
CA LEU A 636 -34.48 23.72 20.70
C LEU A 636 -35.31 24.86 21.28
N THR A 637 -34.83 26.10 21.16
CA THR A 637 -35.60 27.31 21.45
C THR A 637 -35.40 28.28 20.29
N VAL A 638 -36.51 28.75 19.71
CA VAL A 638 -36.55 29.69 18.59
C VAL A 638 -37.44 30.87 18.96
N SER A 639 -36.96 32.09 18.76
CA SER A 639 -37.78 33.28 18.75
C SER A 639 -37.62 33.95 17.39
N ALA A 640 -38.70 34.46 16.81
CA ALA A 640 -38.60 35.18 15.55
C ALA A 640 -39.64 36.30 15.43
N THR A 641 -39.28 37.34 14.69
CA THR A 641 -40.11 38.50 14.39
C THR A 641 -40.02 38.79 12.91
N LEU A 642 -41.14 39.17 12.30
CA LEU A 642 -41.20 39.59 10.92
C LEU A 642 -41.39 41.11 10.86
N THR A 643 -40.72 41.78 9.91
CA THR A 643 -40.93 43.20 9.59
C THR A 643 -41.12 43.37 8.09
N ARG A 644 -41.71 44.49 7.66
CA ARG A 644 -42.07 44.74 6.25
C ARG A 644 -42.83 43.58 5.61
N ALA A 645 -43.70 42.96 6.40
CA ALA A 645 -44.39 41.76 5.99
C ALA A 645 -45.38 42.06 4.87
N ARG A 646 -45.40 41.21 3.85
CA ARG A 646 -46.46 41.16 2.85
C ARG A 646 -47.03 39.76 2.82
N PHE A 647 -48.35 39.66 2.91
CA PHE A 647 -49.07 38.40 2.83
C PHE A 647 -50.05 38.49 1.67
N PHE A 648 -49.97 37.56 0.71
CA PHE A 648 -50.88 37.49 -0.45
C PHE A 648 -50.93 38.83 -1.22
N GLY A 649 -49.76 39.47 -1.39
CA GLY A 649 -49.61 40.76 -2.06
C GLY A 649 -50.00 42.00 -1.25
N LYS A 650 -50.57 41.85 -0.05
CA LYS A 650 -51.00 42.94 0.83
C LYS A 650 -49.88 43.34 1.78
N GLU A 651 -49.58 44.64 1.87
CA GLU A 651 -48.70 45.16 2.92
C GLU A 651 -49.39 45.09 4.27
N VAL A 652 -48.69 44.56 5.27
CA VAL A 652 -49.16 44.44 6.63
C VAL A 652 -48.47 45.51 7.47
N ALA A 653 -49.27 46.29 8.21
CA ALA A 653 -48.74 47.28 9.15
C ALA A 653 -47.89 46.61 10.23
N GLU A 654 -46.82 47.28 10.70
CA GLU A 654 -45.87 46.67 11.64
C GLU A 654 -46.52 46.26 12.97
N GLU A 655 -47.60 46.91 13.41
CA GLU A 655 -48.33 46.51 14.62
C GLU A 655 -49.06 45.16 14.46
N LEU A 656 -49.23 44.70 13.22
CA LEU A 656 -49.87 43.44 12.86
C LEU A 656 -48.85 42.35 12.46
N SER A 657 -47.55 42.64 12.55
CA SER A 657 -46.50 41.68 12.26
C SER A 657 -46.44 40.56 13.30
N PRO A 658 -46.48 39.27 12.88
CA PRO A 658 -46.49 38.15 13.80
C PRO A 658 -45.14 37.94 14.49
N ARG A 659 -45.20 37.45 15.73
CA ARG A 659 -44.06 36.99 16.52
C ARG A 659 -44.19 35.49 16.77
N LEU A 660 -43.10 34.77 16.59
CA LEU A 660 -42.97 33.33 16.82
C LEU A 660 -42.12 33.09 18.08
N SER A 661 -42.59 32.20 18.93
CA SER A 661 -41.82 31.63 20.04
C SER A 661 -42.03 30.13 20.05
N VAL A 662 -40.97 29.35 19.89
CA VAL A 662 -41.01 27.89 19.85
C VAL A 662 -40.01 27.35 20.85
N ARG A 663 -40.43 26.37 21.63
CA ARG A 663 -39.55 25.54 22.45
C ARG A 663 -39.85 24.08 22.14
N VAL A 664 -38.80 23.29 21.96
CA VAL A 664 -38.87 21.84 21.84
C VAL A 664 -38.00 21.26 22.94
N VAL A 665 -38.56 20.40 23.79
CA VAL A 665 -37.81 19.71 24.84
C VAL A 665 -38.13 18.23 24.77
N ARG A 666 -37.11 17.40 24.59
CA ARG A 666 -37.28 15.94 24.41
C ARG A 666 -38.32 15.56 23.33
N GLY A 667 -38.31 16.31 22.22
CA GLY A 667 -39.27 16.13 21.11
C GLY A 667 -40.68 16.69 21.33
N ASP A 668 -41.02 17.20 22.52
CA ASP A 668 -42.30 17.88 22.79
C ASP A 668 -42.21 19.35 22.39
N LEU A 669 -43.07 19.77 21.45
CA LEU A 669 -43.25 21.15 21.04
C LEU A 669 -44.09 21.93 22.05
N ASP A 670 -43.69 23.16 22.31
CA ASP A 670 -44.51 24.26 22.84
C ASP A 670 -44.23 25.49 21.98
N GLY A 671 -45.09 25.72 21.00
CA GLY A 671 -45.00 26.80 20.03
C GLY A 671 -46.13 27.81 20.19
N THR A 672 -45.84 29.09 20.01
CA THR A 672 -46.84 30.16 19.94
C THR A 672 -46.49 31.13 18.82
N VAL A 673 -47.44 31.38 17.93
CA VAL A 673 -47.41 32.52 17.00
C VAL A 673 -48.45 33.52 17.44
N SER A 674 -48.12 34.80 17.52
CA SER A 674 -49.09 35.81 17.96
C SER A 674 -48.80 37.19 17.39
N VAL A 675 -49.87 37.98 17.27
CA VAL A 675 -49.81 39.44 17.20
C VAL A 675 -50.30 39.95 18.56
N PRO A 676 -49.43 40.58 19.38
CA PRO A 676 -49.76 40.96 20.74
C PRO A 676 -51.08 41.74 20.84
N GLY A 677 -52.03 41.23 21.66
CA GLY A 677 -53.33 41.85 21.88
C GLY A 677 -54.36 41.67 20.76
N ARG A 678 -54.02 40.99 19.66
CA ARG A 678 -54.92 40.77 18.51
C ARG A 678 -55.30 39.30 18.36
N TRP A 679 -54.31 38.41 18.27
CA TRP A 679 -54.54 36.98 18.16
C TRP A 679 -53.31 36.16 18.57
N SER A 680 -53.53 34.90 18.95
CA SER A 680 -52.49 33.93 19.28
C SER A 680 -52.90 32.52 18.84
N LEU A 681 -51.94 31.79 18.28
CA LEU A 681 -52.03 30.37 17.94
C LEU A 681 -50.96 29.62 18.73
N ALA A 682 -51.38 28.79 19.67
CA ALA A 682 -50.51 27.89 20.43
C ALA A 682 -50.59 26.46 19.87
N ALA A 683 -49.46 25.76 19.86
CA ALA A 683 -49.33 24.38 19.40
C ALA A 683 -48.47 23.58 20.39
N ARG A 684 -48.97 22.46 20.91
CA ARG A 684 -48.31 21.63 21.92
C ARG A 684 -48.39 20.15 21.64
N GLY A 685 -47.31 19.41 21.82
CA GLY A 685 -47.28 17.95 21.71
C GLY A 685 -46.05 17.41 20.97
N PRO A 686 -45.94 16.08 20.83
CA PRO A 686 -44.76 15.45 20.25
C PRO A 686 -44.63 15.76 18.74
N LEU A 687 -43.45 16.24 18.33
CA LEU A 687 -43.11 16.44 16.92
C LEU A 687 -42.65 15.15 16.24
N PHE A 688 -41.98 14.28 16.98
CA PHE A 688 -41.33 13.08 16.46
C PHE A 688 -42.06 11.80 16.94
N GLY A 689 -42.17 10.78 16.08
CA GLY A 689 -42.75 9.46 16.39
C GLY A 689 -43.97 9.06 15.55
N ASP A 690 -44.42 7.80 15.71
CA ASP A 690 -45.41 7.13 14.85
C ASP A 690 -46.82 7.77 14.85
N ARG A 691 -47.11 8.77 15.69
CA ARG A 691 -48.39 9.52 15.73
C ARG A 691 -48.21 10.94 16.30
N SER A 692 -47.45 11.81 15.63
CA SER A 692 -47.22 13.21 16.01
C SER A 692 -48.51 14.05 16.02
N ARG A 693 -49.33 13.87 17.05
CA ARG A 693 -50.54 14.64 17.33
C ARG A 693 -50.16 15.88 18.14
N VAL A 694 -50.38 17.04 17.54
CA VAL A 694 -50.12 18.36 18.12
C VAL A 694 -51.45 19.00 18.46
N ASP A 695 -51.71 19.24 19.75
CA ASP A 695 -52.86 20.00 20.19
C ASP A 695 -52.67 21.48 19.83
N VAL A 696 -53.71 22.11 19.28
CA VAL A 696 -53.69 23.50 18.83
C VAL A 696 -54.78 24.31 19.50
N ALA A 697 -54.47 25.55 19.85
CA ALA A 697 -55.42 26.51 20.40
C ALA A 697 -55.25 27.86 19.71
N LEU A 698 -56.33 28.37 19.13
CA LEU A 698 -56.39 29.66 18.46
C LEU A 698 -57.30 30.58 19.26
N ASP A 699 -56.80 31.75 19.63
CA ASP A 699 -57.54 32.81 20.30
C ASP A 699 -57.36 34.11 19.51
N VAL A 700 -58.45 34.71 19.05
CA VAL A 700 -58.48 35.86 18.17
C VAL A 700 -59.41 36.89 18.81
N ALA A 701 -58.84 37.94 19.36
CA ALA A 701 -59.57 39.10 19.87
C ALA A 701 -59.96 40.09 18.76
N ASP A 702 -59.21 40.06 17.65
CA ASP A 702 -59.42 40.90 16.48
C ASP A 702 -59.34 40.05 15.20
N LEU A 703 -60.51 39.67 14.69
CA LEU A 703 -60.65 38.86 13.47
C LEU A 703 -60.12 39.61 12.24
N ALA A 704 -60.28 40.93 12.16
CA ALA A 704 -59.79 41.71 11.02
C ALA A 704 -58.25 41.66 10.94
N ALA A 705 -57.58 41.71 12.10
CA ALA A 705 -56.13 41.56 12.20
C ALA A 705 -55.63 40.18 11.76
N LEU A 706 -56.37 39.10 12.03
CA LEU A 706 -56.00 37.76 11.54
C LEU A 706 -56.26 37.62 10.03
N VAL A 707 -57.40 38.10 9.53
CA VAL A 707 -57.77 37.95 8.12
C VAL A 707 -56.88 38.79 7.19
N ALA A 708 -56.32 39.90 7.68
CA ALA A 708 -55.30 40.66 6.98
C ALA A 708 -54.05 39.81 6.56
N LEU A 709 -53.82 38.67 7.21
CA LEU A 709 -52.71 37.75 6.95
C LEU A 709 -53.12 36.56 6.04
N THR A 710 -54.34 36.58 5.50
CA THR A 710 -54.93 35.49 4.72
C THR A 710 -55.39 35.96 3.34
N PRO A 711 -55.63 35.04 2.38
CA PRO A 711 -56.07 35.43 1.03
C PRO A 711 -57.39 36.23 0.98
N PRO A 712 -58.46 35.86 1.71
CA PRO A 712 -59.75 36.56 1.63
C PRO A 712 -59.66 38.07 1.89
N GLU A 713 -60.47 38.85 1.18
CA GLU A 713 -60.69 40.26 1.49
C GLU A 713 -61.94 40.41 2.35
N VAL A 714 -61.81 41.14 3.46
CA VAL A 714 -62.93 41.42 4.35
C VAL A 714 -63.39 42.86 4.12
N PRO A 715 -64.69 43.09 3.90
CA PRO A 715 -65.22 44.45 3.76
C PRO A 715 -64.87 45.32 4.96
N VAL A 716 -64.58 46.59 4.71
CA VAL A 716 -64.28 47.58 5.76
C VAL A 716 -65.43 47.62 6.77
N GLY A 717 -65.11 47.63 8.06
CA GLY A 717 -66.10 47.64 9.14
C GLY A 717 -66.55 46.26 9.64
N VAL A 718 -66.11 45.17 8.99
CA VAL A 718 -66.34 43.80 9.47
C VAL A 718 -65.17 43.36 10.36
N GLY A 719 -65.50 42.96 11.58
CA GLY A 719 -64.53 42.52 12.59
C GLY A 719 -65.07 41.33 13.39
N GLY A 720 -64.48 41.05 14.56
CA GLY A 720 -64.94 39.96 15.38
C GLY A 720 -63.89 39.39 16.32
N ALA A 721 -64.27 38.31 16.99
CA ALA A 721 -63.40 37.49 17.81
C ALA A 721 -63.70 36.01 17.56
N LEU A 722 -62.69 35.14 17.63
CA LEU A 722 -62.88 33.69 17.53
C LEU A 722 -61.97 32.93 18.49
N ALA A 723 -62.45 31.80 18.96
CA ALA A 723 -61.68 30.85 19.77
C ALA A 723 -61.89 29.44 19.21
N ALA A 724 -60.80 28.72 19.01
CA ALA A 724 -60.83 27.34 18.52
C ALA A 724 -59.78 26.48 19.22
N GLN A 725 -60.11 25.21 19.46
CA GLN A 725 -59.22 24.24 20.09
C GLN A 725 -59.36 22.88 19.42
N GLY A 726 -58.27 22.14 19.28
CA GLY A 726 -58.30 20.82 18.67
C GLY A 726 -56.92 20.21 18.55
N TYR A 727 -56.76 19.33 17.57
CA TYR A 727 -55.48 18.69 17.29
C TYR A 727 -55.23 18.57 15.79
N LEU A 728 -53.95 18.63 15.44
CA LEU A 728 -53.42 18.37 14.12
C LEU A 728 -52.50 17.16 14.19
N THR A 729 -52.51 16.34 13.15
CA THR A 729 -51.61 15.20 12.94
C THR A 729 -50.63 15.62 11.85
N MET A 730 -49.35 15.65 12.22
CA MET A 730 -48.28 16.07 11.32
C MET A 730 -48.02 14.97 10.27
N PRO A 731 -47.64 15.34 9.02
CA PRO A 731 -47.35 14.38 7.97
C PRO A 731 -46.07 13.57 8.28
N GLN A 732 -46.06 12.29 7.94
CA GLN A 732 -44.93 11.38 8.21
C GLN A 732 -44.09 11.04 6.98
N THR A 733 -44.61 11.32 5.79
CA THR A 733 -43.94 11.08 4.51
C THR A 733 -44.22 12.24 3.58
N ASP A 734 -43.28 12.49 2.67
CA ASP A 734 -43.43 13.53 1.64
C ASP A 734 -44.71 13.28 0.81
N GLY A 735 -45.53 14.33 0.71
CA GLY A 735 -46.82 14.28 0.01
C GLY A 735 -48.04 13.98 0.87
N GLN A 736 -47.88 13.63 2.16
CA GLN A 736 -49.01 13.64 3.10
C GLN A 736 -49.33 15.08 3.55
N GLY A 737 -50.62 15.43 3.52
CA GLY A 737 -51.11 16.69 4.07
C GLY A 737 -51.35 16.63 5.58
N ILE A 738 -51.38 17.78 6.24
CA ILE A 738 -51.80 17.89 7.64
C ILE A 738 -53.27 17.44 7.74
N SER A 739 -53.58 16.63 8.75
CA SER A 739 -54.95 16.21 9.06
C SER A 739 -55.31 16.49 10.51
N GLY A 740 -56.58 16.56 10.88
CA GLY A 740 -56.95 16.86 12.26
C GLY A 740 -58.40 17.25 12.44
N GLU A 741 -58.77 17.51 13.70
CA GLU A 741 -60.09 18.03 14.06
C GLU A 741 -59.92 19.22 14.99
N VAL A 742 -60.53 20.34 14.63
CA VAL A 742 -60.55 21.60 15.37
C VAL A 742 -61.99 21.95 15.69
N THR A 743 -62.26 22.27 16.96
CA THR A 743 -63.57 22.75 17.41
C THR A 743 -63.49 24.25 17.59
N LEU A 744 -64.26 24.99 16.79
CA LEU A 744 -64.56 26.39 17.03
C LEU A 744 -65.46 26.48 18.26
N THR A 745 -64.94 26.97 19.38
CA THR A 745 -65.66 27.00 20.65
C THR A 745 -66.54 28.24 20.75
N GLN A 746 -66.06 29.37 20.23
CA GLN A 746 -66.79 30.63 20.17
C GLN A 746 -66.38 31.40 18.91
N ALA A 747 -67.33 32.03 18.24
CA ALA A 747 -67.03 33.11 17.31
C ALA A 747 -68.08 34.23 17.44
N ARG A 748 -67.61 35.47 17.28
CA ARG A 748 -68.38 36.70 17.24
C ARG A 748 -68.00 37.43 15.97
N PHE A 749 -69.00 37.81 15.18
CA PHE A 749 -68.83 38.69 14.04
C PHE A 749 -69.39 40.07 14.39
N ASP A 750 -68.61 41.09 14.11
CA ASP A 750 -68.94 42.49 14.32
C ASP A 750 -69.11 43.15 12.95
N ALA A 751 -70.09 44.05 12.81
CA ALA A 751 -70.25 44.89 11.62
C ALA A 751 -70.26 46.36 12.03
N GLU A 752 -70.09 47.28 11.07
CA GLU A 752 -70.04 48.71 11.35
C GLU A 752 -71.32 49.16 12.08
N GLY A 753 -71.15 49.76 13.27
CA GLY A 753 -72.25 50.19 14.14
C GLY A 753 -72.97 49.07 14.92
N HIS A 754 -72.66 47.79 14.68
CA HIS A 754 -73.37 46.63 15.25
C HIS A 754 -72.38 45.60 15.82
N PRO A 755 -71.85 45.82 17.05
CA PRO A 755 -70.95 44.87 17.70
C PRO A 755 -71.70 43.61 18.13
N GLY A 756 -71.19 42.45 17.74
CA GLY A 756 -71.76 41.14 18.05
C GLY A 756 -72.98 40.78 17.22
N LEU A 757 -73.08 41.31 15.99
CA LEU A 757 -74.13 41.03 15.01
C LEU A 757 -74.47 39.54 14.91
N LEU A 758 -73.46 38.66 14.93
CA LEU A 758 -73.63 37.21 14.98
C LEU A 758 -72.71 36.60 16.03
N ARG A 759 -73.24 35.66 16.82
CA ARG A 759 -72.46 34.84 17.76
C ARG A 759 -72.79 33.37 17.57
N THR A 760 -71.80 32.51 17.66
CA THR A 760 -72.01 31.05 17.61
C THR A 760 -72.91 30.59 18.77
N ALA A 761 -74.00 29.90 18.46
CA ALA A 761 -74.94 29.34 19.44
C ALA A 761 -74.44 28.03 20.07
N GLY A 762 -73.37 27.43 19.52
CA GLY A 762 -72.71 26.24 20.03
C GLY A 762 -71.38 25.97 19.32
N PRO A 763 -70.62 24.95 19.75
CA PRO A 763 -69.35 24.61 19.13
C PRO A 763 -69.54 24.08 17.72
N ALA A 764 -68.65 24.44 16.80
CA ALA A 764 -68.64 23.95 15.42
C ALA A 764 -67.38 23.12 15.15
N ARG A 765 -67.53 21.95 14.52
CA ARG A 765 -66.41 21.06 14.21
C ARG A 765 -65.89 21.29 12.80
N VAL A 766 -64.57 21.46 12.70
CA VAL A 766 -63.81 21.61 11.48
C VAL A 766 -62.86 20.43 11.36
N ARG A 767 -63.00 19.62 10.31
CA ARG A 767 -62.07 18.53 10.01
C ARG A 767 -61.14 18.90 8.86
N LEU A 768 -59.86 18.61 9.04
CA LEU A 768 -58.83 18.74 8.01
C LEU A 768 -58.41 17.33 7.58
N GLN A 769 -58.55 17.00 6.31
CA GLN A 769 -58.10 15.71 5.78
C GLN A 769 -57.73 15.85 4.31
N GLU A 770 -56.52 15.42 3.93
CA GLU A 770 -56.04 15.38 2.53
C GLU A 770 -56.19 16.73 1.78
N GLY A 771 -55.91 17.85 2.45
CA GLY A 771 -56.06 19.18 1.84
C GLY A 771 -57.52 19.64 1.69
N ARG A 772 -58.45 19.02 2.42
CA ARG A 772 -59.86 19.44 2.48
C ARG A 772 -60.25 19.85 3.89
N VAL A 773 -60.80 21.05 4.03
CA VAL A 773 -61.35 21.59 5.27
C VAL A 773 -62.87 21.43 5.23
N THR A 774 -63.43 20.62 6.12
CA THR A 774 -64.88 20.36 6.19
C THR A 774 -65.45 20.96 7.47
N LEU A 775 -66.39 21.89 7.33
CA LEU A 775 -67.18 22.43 8.43
C LEU A 775 -68.48 21.62 8.55
N GLU A 776 -68.63 20.86 9.63
CA GLU A 776 -69.78 19.98 9.83
C GLU A 776 -71.08 20.77 9.98
N GLU A 777 -71.13 21.72 10.92
CA GLU A 777 -72.21 22.67 11.12
C GLU A 777 -71.77 23.82 12.03
N LEU A 778 -71.97 25.04 11.58
CA LEU A 778 -71.83 26.27 12.34
C LEU A 778 -73.19 26.93 12.47
N HIS A 779 -73.72 26.97 13.69
CA HIS A 779 -74.96 27.67 14.01
C HIS A 779 -74.60 28.98 14.72
N ALA A 780 -74.95 30.11 14.11
CA ALA A 780 -74.71 31.44 14.65
C ALA A 780 -76.01 32.25 14.69
N THR A 781 -76.22 32.98 15.78
CA THR A 781 -77.44 33.75 16.04
C THR A 781 -77.09 35.19 16.44
N GLY A 782 -77.90 36.17 16.04
CA GLY A 782 -77.80 37.55 16.52
C GLY A 782 -78.68 38.51 15.72
N GLU A 783 -79.11 39.63 16.33
CA GLU A 783 -80.01 40.66 15.75
C GLU A 783 -81.12 40.17 14.77
N GLY A 784 -81.80 39.07 15.11
CA GLY A 784 -82.88 38.51 14.27
C GLY A 784 -82.43 37.57 13.16
N ILE A 785 -81.14 37.25 13.09
CA ILE A 785 -80.51 36.31 12.16
C ILE A 785 -80.26 34.98 12.88
N ASP A 786 -80.75 33.87 12.32
CA ASP A 786 -80.35 32.48 12.63
C ASP A 786 -79.67 31.91 11.39
N LEU A 787 -78.35 31.71 11.48
CA LEU A 787 -77.50 31.29 10.38
C LEU A 787 -76.95 29.89 10.64
N ARG A 788 -77.21 28.96 9.72
CA ARG A 788 -76.60 27.62 9.73
C ARG A 788 -75.74 27.41 8.49
N LEU A 789 -74.44 27.27 8.72
CA LEU A 789 -73.43 27.09 7.69
C LEU A 789 -72.84 25.68 7.75
N ARG A 790 -72.83 25.00 6.60
CA ARG A 790 -72.09 23.75 6.38
C ARG A 790 -71.31 23.91 5.10
N GLY A 791 -70.09 23.39 5.05
CA GLY A 791 -69.25 23.64 3.90
C GLY A 791 -68.02 22.78 3.83
N THR A 792 -67.44 22.75 2.64
CA THR A 792 -66.20 22.04 2.38
C THR A 792 -65.33 22.91 1.48
N LEU A 793 -64.13 23.21 1.93
CA LEU A 793 -63.14 24.00 1.21
C LEU A 793 -61.98 23.08 0.81
N ASP A 794 -61.64 23.05 -0.48
CA ASP A 794 -60.43 22.40 -0.97
C ASP A 794 -59.27 23.40 -0.88
N THR A 795 -58.25 23.06 -0.10
CA THR A 795 -57.06 23.88 0.12
C THR A 795 -55.88 23.40 -0.74
N SER A 796 -56.12 22.52 -1.71
CA SER A 796 -55.09 22.07 -2.66
C SER A 796 -54.68 23.22 -3.61
N PRO A 797 -53.41 23.29 -4.06
CA PRO A 797 -52.88 24.39 -4.88
C PRO A 797 -53.43 24.46 -6.33
N ARG A 798 -54.53 23.77 -6.65
CA ARG A 798 -55.25 23.92 -7.92
C ARG A 798 -56.59 24.58 -7.62
N VAL A 799 -56.71 25.85 -8.03
CA VAL A 799 -57.90 26.73 -8.07
C VAL A 799 -59.04 26.27 -7.13
N PRO A 800 -59.28 26.95 -5.99
CA PRO A 800 -60.33 26.56 -5.07
C PRO A 800 -61.70 26.56 -5.77
N ASP A 801 -62.36 25.40 -5.80
CA ASP A 801 -63.75 25.25 -6.24
C ASP A 801 -64.62 25.33 -4.97
N GLU A 802 -65.08 26.53 -4.62
CA GLU A 802 -65.91 26.76 -3.44
C GLU A 802 -67.33 26.23 -3.66
N ARG A 803 -67.74 25.22 -2.88
CA ARG A 803 -69.15 24.83 -2.74
C ARG A 803 -69.63 25.14 -1.33
N VAL A 804 -70.10 26.37 -1.14
CA VAL A 804 -70.75 26.82 0.10
C VAL A 804 -72.25 26.67 -0.04
N GLY A 805 -72.88 25.87 0.84
CA GLY A 805 -74.32 25.79 0.97
C GLY A 805 -74.77 26.57 2.21
N ALA A 806 -75.36 27.74 2.01
CA ALA A 806 -76.00 28.50 3.09
C ALA A 806 -77.53 28.36 2.97
N ALA A 807 -78.18 27.90 4.05
CA ALA A 807 -79.62 28.01 4.19
C ALA A 807 -79.90 29.19 5.13
N VAL A 808 -80.59 30.20 4.61
CA VAL A 808 -81.06 31.36 5.38
C VAL A 808 -82.59 31.28 5.38
N ASP A 809 -83.19 31.11 6.55
CA ASP A 809 -84.65 31.09 6.67
C ASP A 809 -85.19 32.53 6.82
N ASP A 810 -85.77 33.00 5.71
CA ASP A 810 -86.65 34.18 5.46
C ASP A 810 -86.08 35.63 5.42
N PRO A 811 -86.57 36.50 4.49
CA PRO A 811 -85.90 37.74 4.08
C PRO A 811 -86.59 39.02 4.58
N LEU A 812 -85.84 40.13 4.69
CA LEU A 812 -86.41 41.47 4.49
C LEU A 812 -85.34 42.53 4.13
N VAL A 813 -85.64 43.23 3.04
CA VAL A 813 -85.13 44.53 2.54
C VAL A 813 -84.13 44.50 1.38
N VAL A 814 -84.64 45.06 0.27
CA VAL A 814 -84.00 45.39 -1.01
C VAL A 814 -83.12 46.64 -0.85
N GLY A 815 -81.89 46.60 -1.37
CA GLY A 815 -81.03 47.77 -1.55
C GLY A 815 -80.10 47.58 -2.75
N HIS A 816 -80.32 48.37 -3.80
CA HIS A 816 -79.57 48.41 -5.06
C HIS A 816 -78.38 49.37 -4.93
N VAL A 817 -77.18 49.00 -5.38
CA VAL A 817 -76.09 49.94 -5.69
C VAL A 817 -75.33 49.44 -6.93
N ASP A 818 -75.27 50.31 -7.94
CA ASP A 818 -74.60 50.17 -9.24
C ASP A 818 -73.06 50.12 -9.15
N GLY A 819 -72.43 49.53 -10.16
CA GLY A 819 -70.98 49.53 -10.36
C GLY A 819 -70.55 48.89 -11.68
N ASP A 820 -70.63 49.69 -12.75
CA ASP A 820 -69.94 49.69 -14.04
C ASP A 820 -69.21 48.42 -14.55
N ARG A 821 -69.63 47.98 -15.75
CA ARG A 821 -68.84 47.13 -16.66
C ARG A 821 -68.53 47.90 -17.94
N GLU A 822 -67.26 48.11 -18.22
CA GLU A 822 -66.75 48.51 -19.53
C GLU A 822 -66.71 47.30 -20.49
N GLU A 823 -67.25 47.51 -21.70
CA GLU A 823 -67.05 46.65 -22.88
C GLU A 823 -65.65 46.84 -23.48
N PRO A 824 -65.20 45.87 -24.29
CA PRO A 824 -64.59 46.23 -25.58
C PRO A 824 -65.22 45.49 -26.78
N PRO A 825 -65.01 45.99 -28.02
CA PRO A 825 -65.98 45.88 -29.11
C PRO A 825 -65.79 44.71 -30.08
N GLN A 826 -66.83 44.54 -30.90
CA GLN A 826 -67.03 43.59 -32.00
C GLN A 826 -66.29 43.96 -33.31
N GLY A 827 -66.10 42.95 -34.19
CA GLY A 827 -65.99 43.09 -35.67
C GLY A 827 -65.02 42.10 -36.32
N ALA A 828 -65.46 40.89 -36.72
CA ALA A 828 -65.78 40.43 -38.11
C ALA A 828 -64.53 40.37 -39.04
N ASP A 829 -64.17 39.29 -39.75
CA ASP A 829 -64.99 38.40 -40.58
C ASP A 829 -64.27 37.06 -40.95
N ARG A 830 -65.05 36.06 -41.40
CA ARG A 830 -64.77 34.62 -41.71
C ARG A 830 -64.09 34.38 -43.10
N PRO A 831 -63.84 33.13 -43.63
CA PRO A 831 -64.27 31.77 -43.24
C PRO A 831 -63.24 30.60 -43.30
N GLY A 832 -63.63 29.43 -42.75
CA GLY A 832 -62.94 28.12 -42.84
C GLY A 832 -63.08 27.40 -44.20
N PRO A 833 -62.80 26.07 -44.34
CA PRO A 833 -63.40 25.03 -43.49
C PRO A 833 -62.58 23.73 -43.19
N GLN A 834 -63.01 23.04 -42.11
CA GLN A 834 -63.22 21.58 -41.95
C GLN A 834 -62.11 20.55 -42.26
N ARG A 835 -61.81 19.67 -41.28
CA ARG A 835 -62.39 18.31 -41.24
C ARG A 835 -62.17 17.57 -39.89
N HIS A 836 -63.23 16.86 -39.51
CA HIS A 836 -63.40 15.84 -38.46
C HIS A 836 -62.30 14.75 -38.49
N ALA A 837 -62.00 13.97 -37.44
CA ALA A 837 -62.90 13.15 -36.62
C ALA A 837 -62.11 12.63 -35.39
N ARG A 838 -62.68 12.65 -34.16
CA ARG A 838 -63.30 11.51 -33.42
C ARG A 838 -62.36 10.29 -33.28
N GLN A 839 -62.24 9.58 -32.16
CA GLN A 839 -63.09 9.43 -30.98
C GLN A 839 -62.38 8.54 -29.94
N HIS A 840 -62.71 8.78 -28.66
CA HIS A 840 -62.91 7.80 -27.56
C HIS A 840 -61.78 6.86 -27.12
N GLN A 841 -61.73 6.36 -25.88
CA GLN A 841 -62.13 6.77 -24.52
C GLN A 841 -61.86 5.54 -23.65
N ARG A 842 -61.45 5.74 -22.39
CA ARG A 842 -61.65 4.85 -21.21
C ARG A 842 -60.88 3.52 -21.22
N GLN A 843 -60.45 2.91 -20.11
CA GLN A 843 -60.43 3.17 -18.66
C GLN A 843 -59.44 2.10 -18.11
N ALA A 844 -58.52 2.47 -17.21
CA ALA A 844 -58.49 2.12 -15.78
C ALA A 844 -58.65 0.61 -15.45
N ASP A 845 -57.59 -0.05 -14.97
CA ASP A 845 -57.33 -0.31 -13.53
C ASP A 845 -56.35 -1.48 -13.31
N GLY A 846 -55.57 -1.39 -12.22
CA GLY A 846 -55.43 -2.54 -11.32
C GLY A 846 -54.12 -3.31 -11.24
N ASN A 847 -53.14 -2.73 -10.52
CA ASN A 847 -52.48 -3.32 -9.34
C ASN A 847 -51.35 -4.39 -9.46
N ARG A 848 -50.36 -4.18 -8.55
CA ARG A 848 -49.42 -5.12 -7.91
C ARG A 848 -48.18 -5.66 -8.68
N GLN A 849 -47.03 -5.12 -8.27
CA GLN A 849 -45.72 -5.80 -8.14
C GLN A 849 -45.82 -7.10 -7.29
N PRO A 850 -44.91 -8.10 -7.40
CA PRO A 850 -43.46 -7.89 -7.14
C PRO A 850 -42.44 -8.82 -7.85
N ALA A 851 -41.16 -8.55 -7.53
CA ALA A 851 -39.97 -9.43 -7.53
C ALA A 851 -39.14 -9.64 -8.82
N ARG A 852 -37.83 -9.31 -8.71
CA ARG A 852 -36.68 -9.81 -9.50
C ARG A 852 -36.51 -11.33 -9.27
N PRO A 853 -35.75 -12.15 -10.06
CA PRO A 853 -34.54 -11.81 -10.83
C PRO A 853 -34.32 -12.59 -12.16
N GLY A 854 -33.23 -12.30 -12.90
CA GLY A 854 -32.57 -13.31 -13.76
C GLY A 854 -32.11 -12.86 -15.15
N LYS A 855 -30.77 -12.81 -15.31
CA LYS A 855 -29.92 -13.12 -16.48
C LYS A 855 -30.60 -13.35 -17.85
N ALA A 856 -30.12 -12.66 -18.90
CA ALA A 856 -29.20 -13.23 -19.90
C ALA A 856 -29.15 -12.40 -21.22
N ARG A 857 -27.92 -12.29 -21.75
CA ARG A 857 -27.48 -12.30 -23.17
C ARG A 857 -28.25 -11.45 -24.20
N LEU A 858 -27.50 -10.59 -24.91
CA LEU A 858 -27.13 -10.73 -26.34
C LEU A 858 -26.13 -9.60 -26.68
N VAL A 859 -24.93 -9.89 -27.18
CA VAL A 859 -24.55 -10.06 -28.60
C VAL A 859 -24.18 -8.73 -29.30
N THR A 860 -22.89 -8.68 -29.65
CA THR A 860 -22.22 -8.03 -30.79
C THR A 860 -22.80 -6.74 -31.39
N ARG A 861 -21.92 -5.76 -31.59
CA ARG A 861 -21.72 -5.20 -32.93
C ARG A 861 -20.33 -4.59 -33.11
N ARG A 862 -19.61 -5.16 -34.09
CA ARG A 862 -18.58 -4.50 -34.90
C ARG A 862 -19.18 -3.31 -35.66
N ARG A 863 -18.38 -2.25 -35.79
CA ARG A 863 -18.21 -1.32 -36.93
C ARG A 863 -17.00 -0.46 -36.53
N GLU A 864 -15.82 -0.58 -37.11
CA GLU A 864 -15.44 -0.37 -38.52
C GLU A 864 -15.90 1.00 -39.03
N GLY A 865 -14.92 1.84 -39.34
CA GLY A 865 -15.09 3.24 -39.73
C GLY A 865 -13.74 3.91 -39.86
N ASP A 866 -13.11 3.66 -41.01
CA ASP A 866 -11.93 4.34 -41.56
C ASP A 866 -12.04 5.87 -41.48
N HIS A 867 -10.90 6.56 -41.29
CA HIS A 867 -10.58 7.72 -42.14
C HIS A 867 -9.06 8.00 -42.18
N GLU A 868 -8.64 8.29 -43.40
CA GLU A 868 -7.30 8.41 -43.95
C GLU A 868 -6.57 9.74 -43.60
N PRO A 869 -5.28 9.88 -44.01
CA PRO A 869 -4.31 10.79 -43.42
C PRO A 869 -4.15 12.13 -44.17
N GLY A 870 -3.38 13.05 -43.57
CA GLY A 870 -3.02 14.32 -44.20
C GLY A 870 -1.66 14.85 -43.75
N HIS A 871 -0.74 14.94 -44.72
CA HIS A 871 0.61 15.50 -44.67
C HIS A 871 0.71 16.96 -44.23
N GLY A 872 1.90 17.36 -43.75
CA GLY A 872 2.34 18.75 -43.73
C GLY A 872 3.79 18.93 -43.25
N ALA A 873 4.73 19.00 -44.18
CA ALA A 873 6.14 19.36 -43.95
C ALA A 873 6.34 20.90 -43.92
N ARG A 874 7.37 21.40 -43.21
CA ARG A 874 8.28 22.48 -43.65
C ARG A 874 9.42 22.80 -42.66
N ASP A 875 10.63 22.65 -43.20
CA ASP A 875 11.99 23.19 -42.98
C ASP A 875 12.32 24.34 -41.99
N HIS A 876 13.36 24.09 -41.15
CA HIS A 876 14.67 24.79 -40.92
C HIS A 876 14.82 26.33 -40.74
N PRO A 877 15.98 26.89 -40.27
CA PRO A 877 17.11 26.40 -39.41
C PRO A 877 17.55 27.44 -38.32
N GLY A 878 18.56 27.12 -37.48
CA GLY A 878 19.30 28.18 -36.74
C GLY A 878 20.12 27.72 -35.52
N ALA A 879 21.43 27.95 -35.56
CA ALA A 879 22.45 27.49 -34.62
C ALA A 879 22.58 28.34 -33.33
N GLY A 880 23.19 27.75 -32.29
CA GLY A 880 23.65 28.48 -31.10
C GLY A 880 24.33 27.60 -30.04
N ARG A 881 25.59 27.21 -30.27
CA ARG A 881 26.50 26.73 -29.21
C ARG A 881 26.95 27.91 -28.36
N VAL A 882 26.85 27.81 -27.03
CA VAL A 882 27.63 28.63 -26.09
C VAL A 882 28.21 27.73 -25.01
N ALA A 883 29.53 27.75 -24.91
CA ALA A 883 30.33 27.17 -23.84
C ALA A 883 30.36 28.14 -22.65
N LEU A 884 30.30 27.62 -21.42
CA LEU A 884 30.66 28.37 -20.22
C LEU A 884 31.70 27.60 -19.40
N VAL A 885 32.90 28.15 -19.45
CA VAL A 885 34.05 27.94 -18.57
C VAL A 885 33.71 28.48 -17.19
N GLY A 886 34.05 27.74 -16.13
CA GLY A 886 33.77 28.10 -14.74
C GLY A 886 34.68 29.20 -14.18
N PRO A 887 34.66 29.37 -12.84
CA PRO A 887 35.91 29.61 -12.14
C PRO A 887 36.12 28.69 -10.92
N ARG A 888 37.41 28.42 -10.72
CA ARG A 888 38.06 27.80 -9.56
C ARG A 888 37.76 28.54 -8.26
N ALA A 889 37.71 27.81 -7.16
CA ALA A 889 38.28 28.24 -5.89
C ALA A 889 38.95 27.06 -5.19
N ARG A 890 40.24 27.23 -4.91
CA ARG A 890 41.08 26.42 -4.02
C ARG A 890 40.72 26.73 -2.57
N LEU A 891 40.88 25.77 -1.67
CA LEU A 891 41.49 26.02 -0.37
C LEU A 891 42.16 24.73 0.13
N GLU A 892 43.46 24.87 0.39
CA GLU A 892 44.35 23.93 1.05
C GLU A 892 44.17 24.02 2.57
N ASP A 893 44.51 22.89 3.23
CA ASP A 893 45.12 22.71 4.54
C ASP A 893 44.85 23.70 5.69
N ASP A 894 44.42 23.17 6.83
CA ASP A 894 45.24 23.30 8.04
C ASP A 894 44.98 22.18 9.07
N LEU A 895 46.10 21.62 9.55
CA LEU A 895 46.23 20.74 10.70
C LEU A 895 46.17 21.54 12.02
N ALA A 896 45.57 20.96 13.07
CA ALA A 896 46.10 20.89 14.45
C ALA A 896 45.05 20.20 15.34
N ASP A 897 45.31 19.00 15.85
CA ASP A 897 46.08 18.68 17.07
C ASP A 897 45.31 18.95 18.38
N ARG A 898 45.00 17.85 19.09
CA ARG A 898 45.05 17.64 20.56
C ARG A 898 43.79 17.25 21.35
N PRO A 899 43.98 16.47 22.44
CA PRO A 899 43.13 15.34 22.82
C PRO A 899 42.61 15.37 24.29
N ASP A 900 41.93 14.28 24.66
CA ASP A 900 41.90 13.64 25.98
C ASP A 900 41.33 14.39 27.22
N ARG A 901 40.20 13.85 27.70
CA ARG A 901 39.90 13.37 29.09
C ARG A 901 38.48 13.73 29.52
N GLU A 902 37.68 12.72 29.85
CA GLU A 902 37.38 12.43 31.25
C GLU A 902 36.72 11.05 31.42
N ARG A 903 37.31 10.28 32.34
CA ARG A 903 36.77 9.06 32.94
C ARG A 903 35.92 9.43 34.15
N ARG A 904 34.83 8.69 34.40
CA ARG A 904 34.43 8.12 35.70
C ARG A 904 33.23 7.19 35.47
N GLU A 905 33.43 5.87 35.56
CA GLU A 905 33.19 5.03 36.76
C GLU A 905 31.69 4.85 37.07
N GLU A 906 31.13 3.67 36.81
CA GLU A 906 30.87 2.67 37.87
C GLU A 906 30.27 1.35 37.35
N ARG A 907 30.90 0.26 37.83
CA ARG A 907 30.35 -1.04 38.28
C ARG A 907 30.04 -2.16 37.27
N ASP A 908 31.03 -3.06 37.25
CA ASP A 908 30.90 -4.52 37.22
C ASP A 908 29.71 -5.07 38.02
N LEU A 909 28.95 -5.96 37.38
CA LEU A 909 28.43 -7.18 37.99
C LEU A 909 28.59 -8.32 36.97
N GLY A 910 29.39 -9.32 37.36
CA GLY A 910 29.77 -10.46 36.55
C GLY A 910 28.68 -11.54 36.34
N PRO A 911 29.08 -12.69 35.75
CA PRO A 911 28.21 -13.49 34.88
C PRO A 911 27.68 -14.79 35.51
N ARG A 912 26.52 -15.28 35.03
CA ARG A 912 26.03 -16.68 35.10
C ARG A 912 25.06 -16.91 33.93
N LEU A 913 25.35 -17.77 32.93
CA LEU A 913 25.33 -19.25 32.84
C LEU A 913 23.95 -19.86 32.48
N VAL A 914 24.03 -20.90 31.61
CA VAL A 914 23.06 -21.96 31.20
C VAL A 914 22.28 -21.65 29.90
N GLU A 915 22.68 -22.16 28.71
CA GLU A 915 22.52 -23.53 28.12
C GLU A 915 21.05 -23.90 27.80
N ASP A 916 20.68 -23.86 26.52
CA ASP A 916 20.46 -25.04 25.64
C ASP A 916 20.37 -24.59 24.15
#